data_AF-A0A7H8RF08-F1
#
_entry.id   AF-A0A7H8RF08-F1
#
_cell.length_a   1.000
_cell.length_b   1.000
_cell.length_c   1.000
_cell.angle_alpha   90.00
_cell.angle_beta   90.00
_cell.angle_gamma   90.00
#
_symmetry.space_group_name_H-M   'P 1'
#
loop_
_entity.id
_entity.type
_entity.pdbx_description
1 polymer ?
#
loop_
_entity_poly.entity_id
_entity_poly.type
_entity_poly.pdbx_seq_one_letter_code
_entity_poly.pdbx_strand_id
1 'polypeptide(L)'
;ASIEETNRRAAKSKNEDGKPIRLQSKILAISEDPFSPGSVYVAESAGSIRKVALETGETLALYRGPTAPLTSVAFSPDGKLLFAGCWDKSVWSWDVQSRQQRQKYEGHSDFVKAVTSVRVNGQDVLISGGADSKLIVFDIKSGEKLHVFKDHLRGIQDIRIDPVSIQEGSSQIEIFSAGSDREIRQFSITSDTANAGNALIAHDTSVYKVFFDEDGDIWTASADKFAKCLTRDSGWKPNLALEHPDFVRDVVVYDQGGWVVTACRDEEIRVWNKATGKLFHTYSGHFEEVTGLVLIGSTVVSVSIDATIRQWSIECFSRRVHRSLNTRRTSSTIASLTTPSMADKSRTRQEEPGAAESRPKLVNRLHESQSPYVRGHMHNPVAWQLWDSKSIALAKKHNQLIFVSIGYSACHWCHVMEKESFMSPEVANILNESFIPIKVDREERPDIDDVYMNYVQATTGSGGWPLNVFLTPDLEPVFGGTYWPGPQSSSPTQFGPDGSIGFVDILEKLRDVWQTQQARCLDSAKEITRQLREFAEEGTHAQPEGKGAEDLEVELLEEAFQHFASRYDPVNGGFGRAPKFPTAANLSFLLRLGMYPSTVTDIVGQDECARATTMAVTTLLKIARGGIRDHIGNGFARYSVTSEWLLPHFEKMLYDQAQLLEAYVDAFRVTHEPELLGAVYDIVSYLTSSRIQAPGGGFHSSEDADSLPTPNDTEKREGAFYVWTLKEFKQVLGARDAGVCARHWGVLSDGNIAPENDPHDELIDQNVLSIQVTPSKLAKEFGLSDEEVIKTIKSGKQKLREYREKTRVQPDLDDKIIVAWNGLAIGALAKASVLLDEIDQAKAQQCRDSAQRAAAFIQQSLFESSTGQLWRIYRDGSRGNTPGFADDYAYLTSGLIALYEATFDDSHLQFAEKLQKHLNENFLAPGPEPNTTAGYYTTSSTPIEGVPGPLLRLKGGTDSAMPSVNGAIARNLIRLSALLEDDSYKTLARQTCNTFSVEMMQHPFLFVNLLDVIVGLEMGIRNITGVVAAADQTTKDAVIRRTRAEVGLAASTSTATIAVVDARGDSWIKGRNVLYRDLKAGKDFLLVCEAGSCRTVDV
;
A
#
# COMPACT_ATOMS: atom_id res chain seq x y z
N ALA A 1 10.93 15.80 13.89
CA ALA A 1 10.10 14.90 14.72
C ALA A 1 10.94 13.91 15.54
N SER A 2 11.55 12.85 14.97
CA SER A 2 12.24 11.78 15.75
C SER A 2 13.27 12.27 16.78
N ILE A 3 14.05 13.32 16.44
CA ILE A 3 15.09 13.80 17.36
C ILE A 3 14.61 14.72 18.47
N GLU A 4 13.60 15.55 18.20
CA GLU A 4 12.83 16.20 19.25
C GLU A 4 12.09 15.20 20.11
N GLU A 5 11.49 14.18 19.48
CA GLU A 5 10.74 13.13 20.13
C GLU A 5 11.61 12.38 21.13
N THR A 6 12.69 11.71 20.73
CA THR A 6 13.53 11.02 21.74
C THR A 6 14.35 11.97 22.64
N ASN A 7 14.47 13.29 22.37
CA ASN A 7 15.00 14.26 23.34
C ASN A 7 13.96 14.60 24.40
N ARG A 8 12.73 14.83 23.95
CA ARG A 8 11.54 15.00 24.77
C ARG A 8 11.33 13.74 25.61
N ARG A 9 11.49 12.53 25.04
CA ARG A 9 11.47 11.27 25.77
C ARG A 9 12.65 11.12 26.72
N ALA A 10 13.87 11.51 26.35
CA ALA A 10 15.04 11.46 27.25
C ALA A 10 14.97 12.51 28.38
N ALA A 11 14.28 13.63 28.16
CA ALA A 11 14.00 14.64 29.18
C ALA A 11 12.87 14.17 30.10
N LYS A 12 11.75 13.70 29.54
CA LYS A 12 10.61 13.18 30.29
C LYS A 12 10.91 11.84 30.98
N SER A 13 11.83 11.02 30.49
CA SER A 13 12.25 9.77 31.18
C SER A 13 13.00 10.01 32.48
N LYS A 14 13.48 11.24 32.68
CA LYS A 14 14.05 11.73 33.95
C LYS A 14 12.99 12.39 34.84
N ASN A 15 11.74 12.50 34.40
CA ASN A 15 10.67 13.07 35.19
C ASN A 15 10.22 12.09 36.28
N GLU A 16 10.28 12.54 37.53
CA GLU A 16 9.86 11.81 38.73
C GLU A 16 8.41 12.15 39.17
N ASP A 17 7.69 12.97 38.40
CA ASP A 17 6.29 13.32 38.63
C ASP A 17 5.41 12.06 38.65
N GLY A 18 4.52 11.97 39.63
CA GLY A 18 3.70 10.79 39.82
C GLY A 18 4.44 9.56 40.35
N LYS A 19 5.67 9.71 40.90
CA LYS A 19 6.43 8.66 41.60
C LYS A 19 6.55 7.36 40.77
N PRO A 20 7.30 7.36 39.66
CA PRO A 20 7.32 6.25 38.71
C PRO A 20 7.87 4.96 39.32
N ILE A 21 7.09 3.88 39.25
CA ILE A 21 7.57 2.51 39.48
C ILE A 21 7.97 1.95 38.12
N ARG A 22 9.26 1.66 37.92
CA ARG A 22 9.82 1.21 36.65
C ARG A 22 9.89 -0.31 36.59
N LEU A 23 9.32 -0.90 35.53
CA LEU A 23 9.38 -2.32 35.22
C LEU A 23 10.30 -2.58 34.03
N GLN A 24 10.62 -3.85 33.77
CA GLN A 24 11.48 -4.25 32.66
C GLN A 24 10.73 -4.43 31.33
N SER A 25 9.40 -4.58 31.39
CA SER A 25 8.56 -4.86 30.23
C SER A 25 7.51 -3.76 30.06
N LYS A 26 7.13 -3.49 28.81
CA LYS A 26 6.08 -2.52 28.47
C LYS A 26 4.76 -2.97 29.07
N ILE A 27 3.99 -2.03 29.60
CA ILE A 27 2.71 -2.32 30.25
C ILE A 27 1.59 -2.03 29.27
N LEU A 28 0.74 -3.02 29.03
CA LEU A 28 -0.32 -2.94 28.02
C LEU A 28 -1.72 -2.79 28.64
N ALA A 29 -1.92 -3.28 29.87
CA ALA A 29 -3.15 -3.09 30.61
C ALA A 29 -2.91 -3.08 32.13
N ILE A 30 -3.82 -2.47 32.86
CA ILE A 30 -3.85 -2.40 34.32
C ILE A 30 -5.24 -2.78 34.85
N SER A 31 -5.27 -3.45 35.99
CA SER A 31 -6.48 -3.74 36.76
C SER A 31 -6.24 -3.45 38.23
N GLU A 32 -7.28 -2.97 38.92
CA GLU A 32 -7.28 -2.87 40.38
C GLU A 32 -7.14 -4.25 41.03
N ASP A 33 -6.50 -4.32 42.19
CA ASP A 33 -6.58 -5.50 43.05
C ASP A 33 -7.84 -5.40 43.93
N PRO A 34 -8.86 -6.25 43.70
CA PRO A 34 -10.13 -6.19 44.45
C PRO A 34 -9.96 -6.51 45.94
N PHE A 35 -8.82 -7.05 46.36
CA PHE A 35 -8.55 -7.45 47.74
C PHE A 35 -7.55 -6.54 48.47
N SER A 36 -6.82 -5.69 47.75
CA SER A 36 -5.79 -4.85 48.36
C SER A 36 -5.64 -3.52 47.61
N PRO A 37 -6.18 -2.41 48.16
CA PRO A 37 -6.10 -1.09 47.52
C PRO A 37 -4.66 -0.53 47.48
N GLY A 38 -3.68 -1.21 48.09
CA GLY A 38 -2.27 -0.86 48.00
C GLY A 38 -1.52 -1.47 46.80
N SER A 39 -2.21 -2.22 45.94
CA SER A 39 -1.57 -2.91 44.82
C SER A 39 -2.43 -2.98 43.56
N VAL A 40 -1.76 -3.21 42.42
CA VAL A 40 -2.39 -3.32 41.10
C VAL A 40 -1.85 -4.51 40.33
N TYR A 41 -2.63 -5.02 39.39
CA TYR A 41 -2.21 -6.03 38.44
C TYR A 41 -1.93 -5.39 37.09
N VAL A 42 -0.77 -5.69 36.50
CA VAL A 42 -0.36 -5.16 35.19
C VAL A 42 -0.05 -6.30 34.22
N ALA A 43 -0.60 -6.21 33.00
CA ALA A 43 -0.26 -7.10 31.89
C ALA A 43 0.93 -6.55 31.11
N GLU A 44 1.94 -7.39 30.94
CA GLU A 44 3.22 -7.02 30.34
C GLU A 44 3.34 -7.57 28.91
N SER A 45 4.03 -6.84 28.03
CA SER A 45 4.30 -7.27 26.66
C SER A 45 5.19 -8.53 26.59
N ALA A 46 5.86 -8.88 27.68
CA ALA A 46 6.67 -10.09 27.82
C ALA A 46 5.87 -11.36 28.16
N GLY A 47 4.53 -11.30 28.16
CA GLY A 47 3.69 -12.48 28.41
C GLY A 47 3.49 -12.82 29.89
N SER A 48 3.57 -11.82 30.78
CA SER A 48 3.38 -12.00 32.23
C SER A 48 2.37 -11.01 32.82
N ILE A 49 1.69 -11.43 33.88
CA ILE A 49 0.96 -10.51 34.77
C ILE A 49 1.76 -10.33 36.05
N ARG A 50 1.91 -9.08 36.48
CA ARG A 50 2.60 -8.72 37.72
C ARG A 50 1.65 -8.03 38.68
N LYS A 51 1.63 -8.47 39.93
CA LYS A 51 1.02 -7.74 41.04
C LYS A 51 2.08 -6.84 41.67
N VAL A 52 1.85 -5.54 41.68
CA VAL A 52 2.81 -4.52 42.13
C VAL A 52 2.24 -3.76 43.32
N ALA A 53 3.02 -3.65 44.40
CA ALA A 53 2.71 -2.76 45.52
C ALA A 53 2.97 -1.30 45.11
N LEU A 54 1.95 -0.45 45.19
CA LEU A 54 2.05 0.95 44.76
C LEU A 54 2.95 1.80 45.67
N GLU A 55 3.03 1.47 46.95
CA GLU A 55 3.85 2.24 47.91
C GLU A 55 5.34 1.94 47.77
N THR A 56 5.70 0.67 47.60
CA THR A 56 7.10 0.21 47.59
C THR A 56 7.65 -0.05 46.19
N GLY A 57 6.78 -0.23 45.19
CA GLY A 57 7.15 -0.69 43.84
C GLY A 57 7.52 -2.17 43.77
N GLU A 58 7.41 -2.92 44.87
CA GLU A 58 7.79 -4.32 44.93
C GLU A 58 6.82 -5.21 44.15
N THR A 59 7.37 -6.22 43.48
CA THR A 59 6.57 -7.29 42.87
C THR A 59 6.08 -8.24 43.97
N LEU A 60 4.78 -8.24 44.23
CA LEU A 60 4.14 -9.11 45.22
C LEU A 60 3.82 -10.51 44.65
N ALA A 61 3.48 -10.58 43.37
CA ALA A 61 3.21 -11.83 42.65
C ALA A 61 3.51 -11.69 41.16
N LEU A 62 3.84 -12.81 40.52
CA LEU A 62 4.16 -12.87 39.10
C LEU A 62 3.54 -14.14 38.50
N TYR A 63 2.77 -13.97 37.43
CA TYR A 63 2.07 -15.03 36.69
C TYR A 63 2.70 -15.12 35.30
N ARG A 64 3.18 -16.31 34.93
CA ARG A 64 3.91 -16.58 33.68
C ARG A 64 3.22 -17.70 32.90
N GLY A 65 3.56 -17.85 31.63
CA GLY A 65 3.10 -18.96 30.78
C GLY A 65 3.17 -18.60 29.30
N PRO A 66 2.45 -17.56 28.84
CA PRO A 66 2.53 -17.09 27.47
C PRO A 66 3.91 -16.52 27.12
N THR A 67 4.31 -16.69 25.86
CA THR A 67 5.50 -16.05 25.26
C THR A 67 5.14 -14.82 24.42
N ALA A 68 3.85 -14.52 24.29
CA ALA A 68 3.30 -13.41 23.52
C ALA A 68 2.67 -12.35 24.44
N PRO A 69 2.54 -11.08 23.98
CA PRO A 69 2.00 -9.99 24.78
C PRO A 69 0.61 -10.24 25.37
N LEU A 70 0.41 -9.84 26.63
CA LEU A 70 -0.89 -9.84 27.30
C LEU A 70 -1.54 -8.46 27.20
N THR A 71 -2.79 -8.40 26.76
CA THR A 71 -3.47 -7.15 26.35
C THR A 71 -4.54 -6.67 27.32
N SER A 72 -4.99 -7.54 28.22
CA SER A 72 -6.10 -7.27 29.14
C SER A 72 -5.98 -8.17 30.37
N VAL A 73 -6.62 -7.76 31.47
CA VAL A 73 -6.64 -8.48 32.75
C VAL A 73 -8.06 -8.44 33.31
N ALA A 74 -8.55 -9.58 33.80
CA ALA A 74 -9.81 -9.68 34.53
C ALA A 74 -9.75 -10.75 35.62
N PHE A 75 -10.63 -10.66 36.62
CA PHE A 75 -10.78 -11.67 37.67
C PHE A 75 -12.05 -12.48 37.43
N SER A 76 -12.11 -13.72 37.94
CA SER A 76 -13.37 -14.45 38.11
C SER A 76 -14.28 -13.74 39.12
N PRO A 77 -15.60 -13.98 39.10
CA PRO A 77 -16.52 -13.35 40.05
C PRO A 77 -16.23 -13.67 41.52
N ASP A 78 -15.60 -14.82 41.80
CA ASP A 78 -15.13 -15.19 43.14
C ASP A 78 -13.70 -14.74 43.47
N GLY A 79 -13.04 -14.09 42.51
CA GLY A 79 -11.67 -13.56 42.59
C GLY A 79 -10.56 -14.60 42.76
N LYS A 80 -10.86 -15.89 42.57
CA LYS A 80 -9.87 -16.97 42.68
C LYS A 80 -9.06 -17.19 41.41
N LEU A 81 -9.62 -16.84 40.26
CA LEU A 81 -8.95 -16.95 38.96
C LEU A 81 -8.64 -15.56 38.41
N LEU A 82 -7.49 -15.49 37.75
CA LEU A 82 -7.01 -14.34 36.99
C LEU A 82 -7.00 -14.71 35.52
N PHE A 83 -7.53 -13.86 34.65
CA PHE A 83 -7.62 -14.04 33.21
C PHE A 83 -6.83 -12.99 32.45
N ALA A 84 -6.27 -13.36 31.29
CA ALA A 84 -5.61 -12.43 30.39
C ALA A 84 -5.85 -12.78 28.92
N GLY A 85 -6.24 -11.78 28.12
CA GLY A 85 -6.19 -11.89 26.66
C GLY A 85 -4.74 -11.84 26.16
N CYS A 86 -4.43 -12.64 25.15
CA CYS A 86 -3.08 -12.79 24.63
C CYS A 86 -3.04 -12.67 23.10
N TRP A 87 -1.89 -12.23 22.58
CA TRP A 87 -1.60 -12.21 21.14
C TRP A 87 -1.44 -13.62 20.55
N ASP A 88 -1.31 -14.66 21.37
CA ASP A 88 -1.35 -16.05 20.90
C ASP A 88 -2.77 -16.55 20.60
N LYS A 89 -3.75 -15.64 20.49
CA LYS A 89 -5.15 -15.91 20.13
C LYS A 89 -5.95 -16.62 21.24
N SER A 90 -5.37 -16.79 22.43
CA SER A 90 -6.00 -17.47 23.56
C SER A 90 -6.28 -16.52 24.73
N VAL A 91 -7.22 -16.91 25.59
CA VAL A 91 -7.31 -16.35 26.96
C VAL A 91 -6.62 -17.31 27.92
N TRP A 92 -5.71 -16.78 28.73
CA TRP A 92 -4.99 -17.56 29.74
C TRP A 92 -5.60 -17.38 31.12
N SER A 93 -5.52 -18.41 31.96
CA SER A 93 -5.97 -18.35 33.35
C SER A 93 -4.97 -18.87 34.37
N TRP A 94 -4.96 -18.25 35.54
CA TRP A 94 -4.15 -18.64 36.70
C TRP A 94 -4.97 -18.64 37.97
N ASP A 95 -4.61 -19.52 38.90
CA ASP A 95 -5.09 -19.44 40.28
C ASP A 95 -4.36 -18.32 41.02
N VAL A 96 -5.11 -17.41 41.63
CA VAL A 96 -4.56 -16.18 42.23
C VAL A 96 -3.63 -16.49 43.41
N GLN A 97 -3.97 -17.49 44.22
CA GLN A 97 -3.23 -17.83 45.44
C GLN A 97 -1.96 -18.65 45.16
N SER A 98 -2.10 -19.76 44.43
CA SER A 98 -1.01 -20.68 44.09
C SER A 98 -0.15 -20.21 42.93
N ARG A 99 -0.67 -19.26 42.11
CA ARG A 99 -0.02 -18.69 40.91
C ARG A 99 0.19 -19.71 39.80
N GLN A 100 -0.41 -20.90 39.94
CA GLN A 100 -0.33 -21.95 38.95
C GLN A 100 -1.26 -21.63 37.78
N GLN A 101 -0.75 -21.84 36.57
CA GLN A 101 -1.57 -21.80 35.37
C GLN A 101 -2.65 -22.89 35.44
N ARG A 102 -3.87 -22.55 35.03
CA ARG A 102 -5.03 -23.45 35.06
C ARG A 102 -5.34 -23.96 33.66
N GLN A 103 -6.09 -23.20 32.88
CA GLN A 103 -6.52 -23.59 31.54
C GLN A 103 -6.40 -22.43 30.54
N LYS A 104 -6.40 -22.77 29.26
CA LYS A 104 -6.50 -21.82 28.16
C LYS A 104 -7.89 -21.91 27.55
N TYR A 105 -8.42 -20.77 27.12
CA TYR A 105 -9.68 -20.70 26.38
C TYR A 105 -9.36 -20.32 24.94
N GLU A 106 -9.69 -21.22 24.02
CA GLU A 106 -9.35 -21.13 22.60
C GLU A 106 -10.61 -20.90 21.76
N GLY A 107 -10.48 -20.16 20.66
CA GLY A 107 -11.59 -19.92 19.74
C GLY A 107 -11.48 -18.66 18.88
N HIS A 108 -10.63 -17.71 19.27
CA HIS A 108 -10.30 -16.58 18.41
C HIS A 108 -9.33 -17.00 17.32
N SER A 109 -9.47 -16.40 16.14
CA SER A 109 -8.54 -16.59 15.01
C SER A 109 -7.42 -15.53 14.97
N ASP A 110 -7.49 -14.53 15.86
CA ASP A 110 -6.57 -13.40 15.98
C ASP A 110 -6.45 -12.97 17.45
N PHE A 111 -5.64 -11.95 17.76
CA PHE A 111 -5.28 -11.53 19.12
C PHE A 111 -6.50 -11.26 19.98
N VAL A 112 -6.51 -11.77 21.22
CA VAL A 112 -7.52 -11.38 22.19
C VAL A 112 -7.14 -10.03 22.77
N LYS A 113 -8.06 -9.06 22.76
CA LYS A 113 -7.79 -7.67 23.17
C LYS A 113 -8.47 -7.30 24.48
N ALA A 114 -9.66 -7.83 24.73
CA ALA A 114 -10.44 -7.52 25.93
C ALA A 114 -10.96 -8.80 26.56
N VAL A 115 -10.95 -8.85 27.89
CA VAL A 115 -11.56 -9.93 28.68
C VAL A 115 -12.33 -9.35 29.87
N THR A 116 -13.43 -9.97 30.22
CA THR A 116 -14.20 -9.68 31.45
C THR A 116 -14.92 -10.95 31.91
N SER A 117 -15.41 -10.99 33.15
CA SER A 117 -16.17 -12.13 33.65
C SER A 117 -17.34 -11.70 34.52
N VAL A 118 -18.38 -12.53 34.58
CA VAL A 118 -19.60 -12.26 35.33
C VAL A 118 -20.31 -13.56 35.72
N ARG A 119 -21.17 -13.49 36.73
CA ARG A 119 -22.05 -14.60 37.12
C ARG A 119 -23.44 -14.40 36.54
N VAL A 120 -23.90 -15.30 35.68
CA VAL A 120 -25.26 -15.32 35.09
C VAL A 120 -26.00 -16.54 35.63
N ASN A 121 -27.17 -16.37 36.27
CA ASN A 121 -27.98 -17.49 36.79
C ASN A 121 -27.21 -18.53 37.65
N GLY A 122 -26.19 -18.09 38.39
CA GLY A 122 -25.35 -18.97 39.22
C GLY A 122 -24.20 -19.67 38.48
N GLN A 123 -24.03 -19.42 37.18
CA GLN A 123 -22.93 -19.89 36.34
C GLN A 123 -21.90 -18.77 36.13
N ASP A 124 -20.62 -19.08 36.31
CA ASP A 124 -19.52 -18.15 36.07
C ASP A 124 -19.09 -18.21 34.61
N VAL A 125 -19.21 -17.09 33.90
CA VAL A 125 -18.86 -16.97 32.48
C VAL A 125 -17.72 -15.99 32.25
N LEU A 126 -16.85 -16.33 31.31
CA LEU A 126 -15.75 -15.51 30.82
C LEU A 126 -16.13 -14.99 29.43
N ILE A 127 -15.94 -13.70 29.20
CA ILE A 127 -16.25 -13.06 27.93
C ILE A 127 -14.98 -12.45 27.36
N SER A 128 -14.69 -12.71 26.09
CA SER A 128 -13.52 -12.18 25.40
C SER A 128 -13.87 -11.56 24.06
N GLY A 129 -13.12 -10.51 23.71
CA GLY A 129 -13.20 -9.80 22.43
C GLY A 129 -11.87 -9.88 21.69
N GLY A 130 -11.92 -10.28 20.43
CA GLY A 130 -10.73 -10.47 19.60
C GLY A 130 -10.59 -9.45 18.47
N ALA A 131 -9.36 -9.34 17.97
CA ALA A 131 -9.05 -8.64 16.73
C ALA A 131 -9.75 -9.26 15.51
N ASP A 132 -10.18 -10.51 15.62
CA ASP A 132 -10.99 -11.25 14.65
C ASP A 132 -12.47 -10.83 14.60
N SER A 133 -12.82 -9.74 15.27
CA SER A 133 -14.18 -9.18 15.36
C SER A 133 -15.18 -10.10 16.08
N LYS A 134 -14.70 -11.15 16.77
CA LYS A 134 -15.56 -12.05 17.53
C LYS A 134 -15.65 -11.62 18.99
N LEU A 135 -16.84 -11.77 19.57
CA LEU A 135 -17.05 -11.82 21.01
C LEU A 135 -17.41 -13.25 21.39
N ILE A 136 -16.66 -13.86 22.29
CA ILE A 136 -16.86 -15.25 22.71
C ILE A 136 -17.20 -15.30 24.19
N VAL A 137 -18.23 -16.06 24.55
CA VAL A 137 -18.66 -16.34 25.91
C VAL A 137 -18.28 -17.78 26.23
N PHE A 138 -17.51 -17.97 27.30
CA PHE A 138 -17.04 -19.27 27.77
C PHE A 138 -17.62 -19.60 29.14
N ASP A 139 -17.86 -20.88 29.38
CA ASP A 139 -18.04 -21.39 30.75
C ASP A 139 -16.68 -21.48 31.45
N ILE A 140 -16.54 -20.86 32.63
CA ILE A 140 -15.25 -20.84 33.35
C ILE A 140 -14.87 -22.23 33.88
N LYS A 141 -15.82 -23.12 34.16
CA LYS A 141 -15.54 -24.41 34.79
C LYS A 141 -15.13 -25.47 33.76
N SER A 142 -15.79 -25.54 32.61
CA SER A 142 -15.54 -26.52 31.54
C SER A 142 -14.58 -25.99 30.48
N GLY A 143 -14.47 -24.66 30.31
CA GLY A 143 -13.73 -24.05 29.21
C GLY A 143 -14.47 -24.06 27.87
N GLU A 144 -15.72 -24.54 27.83
CA GLU A 144 -16.52 -24.63 26.61
C GLU A 144 -17.02 -23.26 26.16
N LYS A 145 -17.12 -23.08 24.84
CA LYS A 145 -17.74 -21.90 24.23
C LYS A 145 -19.25 -22.02 24.32
N LEU A 146 -19.88 -21.14 25.09
CA LEU A 146 -21.32 -21.02 25.21
C LEU A 146 -21.91 -20.26 24.02
N HIS A 147 -21.33 -19.10 23.68
CA HIS A 147 -21.81 -18.25 22.59
C HIS A 147 -20.65 -17.61 21.82
N VAL A 148 -20.87 -17.38 20.52
CA VAL A 148 -19.93 -16.67 19.63
C VAL A 148 -20.73 -15.65 18.81
N PHE A 149 -20.42 -14.39 19.01
CA PHE A 149 -20.98 -13.27 18.25
C PHE A 149 -20.00 -12.79 17.20
N LYS A 150 -20.50 -12.44 16.02
CA LYS A 150 -19.72 -11.95 14.86
C LYS A 150 -20.28 -10.64 14.32
N ASP A 151 -20.90 -9.87 15.21
CA ASP A 151 -21.68 -8.70 14.86
C ASP A 151 -20.82 -7.46 14.59
N HIS A 152 -19.63 -7.38 15.19
CA HIS A 152 -18.67 -6.32 14.87
C HIS A 152 -18.08 -6.51 13.47
N LEU A 153 -17.93 -5.42 12.72
CA LEU A 153 -17.29 -5.45 11.39
C LEU A 153 -15.76 -5.48 11.47
N ARG A 154 -15.20 -5.03 12.60
CA ARG A 154 -13.76 -4.99 12.88
C ARG A 154 -13.45 -5.47 14.29
N GLY A 155 -12.16 -5.67 14.59
CA GLY A 155 -11.71 -6.18 15.88
C GLY A 155 -12.24 -5.40 17.09
N ILE A 156 -12.58 -6.11 18.16
CA ILE A 156 -13.11 -5.55 19.41
C ILE A 156 -11.96 -4.98 20.24
N GLN A 157 -12.14 -3.80 20.81
CA GLN A 157 -11.12 -3.08 21.59
C GLN A 157 -11.35 -3.15 23.10
N ASP A 158 -12.60 -3.05 23.57
CA ASP A 158 -12.95 -3.12 24.99
C ASP A 158 -14.32 -3.78 25.20
N ILE A 159 -14.53 -4.33 26.40
CA ILE A 159 -15.79 -4.97 26.82
C ILE A 159 -16.11 -4.56 28.26
N ARG A 160 -17.35 -4.11 28.48
CA ARG A 160 -17.88 -3.76 29.80
C ARG A 160 -19.26 -4.32 30.02
N ILE A 161 -19.51 -4.75 31.25
CA ILE A 161 -20.83 -5.19 31.69
C ILE A 161 -21.59 -3.96 32.17
N ASP A 162 -22.86 -3.86 31.81
CA ASP A 162 -23.74 -2.83 32.31
C ASP A 162 -23.99 -3.04 33.82
N PRO A 163 -23.55 -2.12 34.71
CA PRO A 163 -23.73 -2.28 36.15
C PRO A 163 -25.20 -2.33 36.57
N VAL A 164 -26.11 -1.72 35.79
CA VAL A 164 -27.56 -1.73 36.08
C VAL A 164 -28.17 -3.11 35.82
N SER A 165 -27.56 -3.90 34.93
CA SER A 165 -28.00 -5.27 34.62
C SER A 165 -27.55 -6.31 35.65
N ILE A 166 -26.63 -5.96 36.54
CA ILE A 166 -26.13 -6.83 37.62
C ILE A 166 -26.94 -6.56 38.90
N GLN A 167 -28.23 -6.93 38.91
CA GLN A 167 -29.05 -6.92 40.13
C GLN A 167 -29.26 -8.35 40.65
N GLU A 168 -29.37 -8.53 41.98
CA GLU A 168 -29.62 -9.85 42.58
C GLU A 168 -30.89 -10.50 42.00
N GLY A 169 -30.72 -11.63 41.29
CA GLY A 169 -31.80 -12.37 40.65
C GLY A 169 -32.03 -12.07 39.17
N SER A 170 -31.20 -11.26 38.52
CA SER A 170 -31.31 -10.95 37.08
C SER A 170 -30.97 -12.16 36.22
N SER A 171 -31.91 -12.57 35.34
CA SER A 171 -31.73 -13.70 34.41
C SER A 171 -31.03 -13.33 33.10
N GLN A 172 -30.73 -12.05 32.92
CA GLN A 172 -30.17 -11.46 31.72
C GLN A 172 -29.17 -10.37 32.10
N ILE A 173 -28.01 -10.38 31.47
CA ILE A 173 -26.95 -9.39 31.65
C ILE A 173 -26.72 -8.66 30.33
N GLU A 174 -26.52 -7.35 30.41
CA GLU A 174 -26.23 -6.51 29.25
C GLU A 174 -24.74 -6.18 29.19
N ILE A 175 -24.16 -6.27 28.00
CA ILE A 175 -22.73 -6.06 27.76
C ILE A 175 -22.54 -5.10 26.62
N PHE A 176 -21.64 -4.15 26.80
CA PHE A 176 -21.23 -3.20 25.79
C PHE A 176 -19.80 -3.54 25.33
N SER A 177 -19.60 -3.59 24.02
CA SER A 177 -18.27 -3.77 23.44
C SER A 177 -17.99 -2.70 22.39
N ALA A 178 -16.78 -2.15 22.46
CA ALA A 178 -16.30 -1.13 21.54
C ALA A 178 -15.51 -1.76 20.40
N GLY A 179 -15.79 -1.34 19.18
CA GLY A 179 -15.09 -1.80 17.98
C GLY A 179 -13.85 -0.95 17.66
N SER A 180 -12.97 -1.52 16.84
CA SER A 180 -11.92 -0.77 16.13
C SER A 180 -12.48 0.01 14.93
N ASP A 181 -13.79 -0.07 14.71
CA ASP A 181 -14.60 0.89 13.98
C ASP A 181 -15.28 1.87 14.95
N ARG A 182 -16.30 2.59 14.48
CA ARG A 182 -17.02 3.59 15.27
C ARG A 182 -18.16 3.02 16.12
N GLU A 183 -18.34 1.70 16.16
CA GLU A 183 -19.51 1.07 16.75
C GLU A 183 -19.26 0.67 18.21
N ILE A 184 -20.25 0.95 19.05
CA ILE A 184 -20.38 0.34 20.38
C ILE A 184 -21.61 -0.53 20.32
N ARG A 185 -21.46 -1.83 20.57
CA ARG A 185 -22.55 -2.81 20.44
C ARG A 185 -22.97 -3.34 21.79
N GLN A 186 -24.29 -3.39 21.99
CA GLN A 186 -24.94 -3.96 23.16
C GLN A 186 -25.27 -5.43 22.89
N PHE A 187 -25.03 -6.30 23.88
CA PHE A 187 -25.31 -7.72 23.83
C PHE A 187 -26.04 -8.15 25.09
N SER A 188 -27.17 -8.83 24.90
CA SER A 188 -27.96 -9.44 25.96
C SER A 188 -27.56 -10.90 26.12
N ILE A 189 -27.10 -11.30 27.30
CA ILE A 189 -26.68 -12.67 27.60
C ILE A 189 -27.58 -13.26 28.68
N THR A 190 -28.16 -14.42 28.41
CA THR A 190 -28.87 -15.28 29.37
C THR A 190 -28.18 -16.64 29.45
N SER A 191 -28.66 -17.56 30.31
CA SER A 191 -28.11 -18.92 30.41
C SER A 191 -28.24 -19.75 29.11
N ASP A 192 -29.28 -19.48 28.31
CA ASP A 192 -29.65 -20.33 27.16
C ASP A 192 -29.69 -19.57 25.83
N THR A 193 -29.78 -18.24 25.86
CA THR A 193 -29.94 -17.38 24.68
C THR A 193 -29.07 -16.13 24.77
N ALA A 194 -28.61 -15.65 23.62
CA ALA A 194 -27.76 -14.48 23.54
C ALA A 194 -28.11 -13.69 22.28
N ASN A 195 -28.42 -12.40 22.42
CA ASN A 195 -28.90 -11.55 21.34
C ASN A 195 -28.06 -10.27 21.22
N ALA A 196 -27.76 -9.86 19.99
CA ALA A 196 -27.11 -8.58 19.71
C ALA A 196 -28.15 -7.47 19.52
N GLY A 197 -27.94 -6.33 20.19
CA GLY A 197 -28.71 -5.11 20.04
C GLY A 197 -28.17 -4.20 18.92
N ASN A 198 -28.79 -3.02 18.76
CA ASN A 198 -28.37 -2.03 17.78
C ASN A 198 -27.01 -1.43 18.14
N ALA A 199 -26.22 -1.09 17.12
CA ALA A 199 -24.98 -0.36 17.29
C ALA A 199 -25.25 1.10 17.71
N LEU A 200 -24.60 1.54 18.78
CA LEU A 200 -24.49 2.94 19.17
C LEU A 200 -23.35 3.58 18.38
N ILE A 201 -23.65 4.62 17.62
CA ILE A 201 -22.68 5.36 16.81
C ILE A 201 -22.53 6.75 17.42
N ALA A 202 -21.50 6.91 18.24
CA ALA A 202 -21.19 8.19 18.90
C ALA A 202 -19.88 8.84 18.42
N HIS A 203 -19.04 8.09 17.71
CA HIS A 203 -17.72 8.52 17.25
C HIS A 203 -17.59 8.39 15.73
N ASP A 204 -16.55 9.00 15.16
CA ASP A 204 -16.27 8.94 13.72
C ASP A 204 -15.29 7.81 13.36
N THR A 205 -14.60 7.25 14.35
CA THR A 205 -13.56 6.21 14.19
C THR A 205 -13.47 5.30 15.42
N SER A 206 -12.43 4.45 15.50
CA SER A 206 -12.16 3.47 16.56
C SER A 206 -12.50 3.96 17.97
N VAL A 207 -13.28 3.18 18.70
CA VAL A 207 -13.54 3.40 20.14
C VAL A 207 -12.61 2.49 20.94
N TYR A 208 -11.73 3.06 21.74
CA TYR A 208 -10.73 2.30 22.49
C TYR A 208 -11.22 1.82 23.85
N LYS A 209 -12.11 2.58 24.49
CA LYS A 209 -12.58 2.29 25.86
C LYS A 209 -14.06 2.59 26.05
N VAL A 210 -14.71 1.78 26.88
CA VAL A 210 -16.02 2.04 27.48
C VAL A 210 -15.86 2.03 29.01
N PHE A 211 -16.52 2.95 29.70
CA PHE A 211 -16.52 3.04 31.16
C PHE A 211 -17.89 3.49 31.65
N PHE A 212 -18.45 2.84 32.68
CA PHE A 212 -19.70 3.25 33.30
C PHE A 212 -19.43 4.10 34.54
N ASP A 213 -20.14 5.20 34.70
CA ASP A 213 -20.14 5.97 35.95
C ASP A 213 -21.24 5.50 36.93
N GLU A 214 -21.29 6.11 38.12
CA GLU A 214 -22.28 5.75 39.17
C GLU A 214 -23.74 5.94 38.73
N ASP A 215 -24.00 6.83 37.76
CA ASP A 215 -25.34 7.08 37.21
C ASP A 215 -25.74 6.04 36.14
N GLY A 216 -24.80 5.18 35.73
CA GLY A 216 -25.00 4.17 34.70
C GLY A 216 -24.92 4.74 33.28
N ASP A 217 -24.35 5.94 33.11
CA ASP A 217 -24.02 6.55 31.84
C ASP A 217 -22.67 6.03 31.32
N ILE A 218 -22.47 6.08 30.00
CA ILE A 218 -21.28 5.53 29.34
C ILE A 218 -20.31 6.65 28.99
N TRP A 219 -19.10 6.57 29.53
CA TRP A 219 -17.94 7.32 29.07
C TRP A 219 -17.14 6.52 28.06
N THR A 220 -16.78 7.17 26.96
CA THR A 220 -16.03 6.58 25.85
C THR A 220 -14.72 7.31 25.61
N ALA A 221 -13.71 6.60 25.11
CA ALA A 221 -12.46 7.18 24.63
C ALA A 221 -12.19 6.69 23.20
N SER A 222 -11.86 7.60 22.28
CA SER A 222 -11.77 7.29 20.85
C SER A 222 -10.56 7.92 20.16
N ALA A 223 -10.20 7.34 19.01
CA ALA A 223 -9.22 7.89 18.08
C ALA A 223 -9.74 9.13 17.32
N ASP A 224 -11.02 9.52 17.46
CA ASP A 224 -11.53 10.79 16.92
C ASP A 224 -11.07 12.00 17.75
N LYS A 225 -10.18 11.78 18.74
CA LYS A 225 -9.66 12.76 19.70
C LYS A 225 -10.71 13.25 20.71
N PHE A 226 -11.84 12.56 20.85
CA PHE A 226 -12.84 12.87 21.87
C PHE A 226 -12.98 11.77 22.91
N ALA A 227 -13.22 12.20 24.15
CA ALA A 227 -13.95 11.41 25.13
C ALA A 227 -15.39 11.93 25.23
N LYS A 228 -16.39 11.05 25.14
CA LYS A 228 -17.81 11.46 25.17
C LYS A 228 -18.53 10.77 26.31
N CYS A 229 -19.52 11.45 26.87
CA CYS A 229 -20.46 10.87 27.83
C CYS A 229 -21.81 10.64 27.11
N LEU A 230 -22.25 9.39 27.08
CA LEU A 230 -23.48 8.93 26.47
C LEU A 230 -24.49 8.63 27.58
N THR A 231 -25.61 9.34 27.57
CA THR A 231 -26.55 9.29 28.69
C THR A 231 -27.66 8.28 28.48
N ARG A 232 -27.91 7.44 29.48
CA ARG A 232 -28.93 6.39 29.41
C ARG A 232 -30.33 6.95 29.24
N ASP A 233 -30.68 7.97 30.03
CA ASP A 233 -32.00 8.61 30.02
C ASP A 233 -32.36 9.28 28.68
N SER A 234 -31.36 9.62 27.87
CA SER A 234 -31.57 10.22 26.54
C SER A 234 -31.52 9.20 25.39
N GLY A 235 -31.43 7.90 25.71
CA GLY A 235 -31.24 6.83 24.74
C GLY A 235 -29.82 6.81 24.18
N TRP A 236 -28.81 6.92 25.06
CA TRP A 236 -27.38 6.88 24.74
C TRP A 236 -26.88 8.02 23.84
N LYS A 237 -27.53 9.18 23.88
CA LYS A 237 -27.05 10.35 23.13
C LYS A 237 -25.90 11.03 23.86
N PRO A 238 -24.91 11.57 23.11
CA PRO A 238 -23.82 12.29 23.71
C PRO A 238 -24.32 13.59 24.37
N ASN A 239 -24.08 13.76 25.66
CA ASN A 239 -24.40 14.98 26.41
C ASN A 239 -23.17 15.91 26.58
N LEU A 240 -21.97 15.33 26.54
CA LEU A 240 -20.71 16.03 26.75
C LEU A 240 -19.63 15.39 25.87
N ALA A 241 -18.78 16.24 25.29
CA ALA A 241 -17.62 15.84 24.51
C ALA A 241 -16.39 16.61 25.00
N LEU A 242 -15.31 15.88 25.29
CA LEU A 242 -14.04 16.39 25.78
C LEU A 242 -12.99 16.23 24.68
N GLU A 243 -12.61 17.34 24.08
CA GLU A 243 -11.65 17.38 22.95
C GLU A 243 -10.21 17.28 23.44
N HIS A 244 -9.41 16.47 22.76
CA HIS A 244 -7.99 16.25 23.04
C HIS A 244 -7.15 16.57 21.80
N PRO A 245 -5.85 16.88 21.95
CA PRO A 245 -4.96 17.12 20.81
C PRO A 245 -4.64 15.85 20.00
N ASP A 246 -4.78 14.67 20.61
CA ASP A 246 -4.50 13.36 20.02
C ASP A 246 -5.49 12.31 20.54
N PHE A 247 -5.30 11.04 20.17
CA PHE A 247 -6.21 9.93 20.47
C PHE A 247 -6.38 9.71 21.97
N VAL A 248 -7.64 9.58 22.42
CA VAL A 248 -7.94 9.28 23.82
C VAL A 248 -7.98 7.77 24.01
N ARG A 249 -7.12 7.23 24.86
CA ARG A 249 -6.91 5.77 25.01
C ARG A 249 -7.70 5.16 26.16
N ASP A 250 -7.86 5.88 27.26
CA ASP A 250 -8.59 5.40 28.44
C ASP A 250 -9.33 6.56 29.13
N VAL A 251 -10.37 6.21 29.88
CA VAL A 251 -11.19 7.14 30.66
C VAL A 251 -11.66 6.49 31.95
N VAL A 252 -11.54 7.22 33.05
CA VAL A 252 -12.09 6.85 34.37
C VAL A 252 -12.81 8.04 34.99
N VAL A 253 -13.83 7.77 35.81
CA VAL A 253 -14.64 8.81 36.46
C VAL A 253 -14.50 8.72 37.97
N TYR A 254 -14.31 9.87 38.62
CA TYR A 254 -14.36 10.01 40.07
C TYR A 254 -15.58 10.84 40.45
N ASP A 255 -16.71 10.15 40.64
CA ASP A 255 -18.03 10.75 40.85
C ASP A 255 -18.10 11.58 42.14
N GLN A 256 -17.54 11.08 43.25
CA GLN A 256 -17.51 11.82 44.53
C GLN A 256 -16.82 13.19 44.43
N GLY A 257 -15.88 13.35 43.49
CA GLY A 257 -15.20 14.61 43.23
C GLY A 257 -15.76 15.41 42.05
N GLY A 258 -16.66 14.83 41.25
CA GLY A 258 -17.15 15.41 40.01
C GLY A 258 -16.06 15.57 38.94
N TRP A 259 -15.15 14.61 38.85
CA TRP A 259 -14.00 14.65 37.93
C TRP A 259 -14.03 13.49 36.94
N VAL A 260 -13.64 13.77 35.69
CA VAL A 260 -13.38 12.76 34.65
C VAL A 260 -11.90 12.83 34.33
N VAL A 261 -11.23 11.68 34.26
CA VAL A 261 -9.81 11.60 34.00
C VAL A 261 -9.58 10.79 32.73
N THR A 262 -8.85 11.37 31.78
CA THR A 262 -8.59 10.77 30.47
C THR A 262 -7.09 10.59 30.24
N ALA A 263 -6.72 9.52 29.55
CA ALA A 263 -5.38 9.25 29.07
C ALA A 263 -5.33 9.47 27.57
N CYS A 264 -4.31 10.18 27.10
CA CYS A 264 -4.18 10.53 25.69
C CYS A 264 -2.84 10.01 25.14
N ARG A 265 -2.81 9.73 23.83
CA ARG A 265 -1.62 9.22 23.13
C ARG A 265 -0.45 10.20 23.18
N ASP A 266 -0.75 11.48 23.37
CA ASP A 266 0.24 12.54 23.63
C ASP A 266 0.93 12.44 25.01
N GLU A 267 0.69 11.34 25.75
CA GLU A 267 1.31 10.95 27.02
C GLU A 267 0.78 11.68 28.25
N GLU A 268 -0.14 12.62 28.03
CA GLU A 268 -0.67 13.46 29.09
C GLU A 268 -1.96 12.86 29.67
N ILE A 269 -2.14 13.03 30.98
CA ILE A 269 -3.36 12.62 31.69
C ILE A 269 -4.11 13.89 32.08
N ARG A 270 -5.37 13.99 31.68
CA ARG A 270 -6.17 15.22 31.84
C ARG A 270 -7.31 15.01 32.81
N VAL A 271 -7.51 15.97 33.69
CA VAL A 271 -8.61 16.01 34.67
C VAL A 271 -9.61 17.06 34.22
N TRP A 272 -10.84 16.64 34.00
CA TRP A 272 -11.95 17.45 33.51
C TRP A 272 -13.04 17.54 34.55
N ASN A 273 -13.70 18.69 34.63
CA ASN A 273 -14.87 18.82 35.48
C ASN A 273 -16.09 18.14 34.82
N LYS A 274 -16.66 17.10 35.46
CA LYS A 274 -17.77 16.28 34.93
C LYS A 274 -18.98 17.13 34.51
N ALA A 275 -19.31 18.17 35.30
CA ALA A 275 -20.50 18.99 35.08
C ALA A 275 -20.35 20.04 33.97
N THR A 276 -19.13 20.53 33.72
CA THR A 276 -18.90 21.66 32.80
C THR A 276 -18.10 21.28 31.55
N GLY A 277 -17.47 20.11 31.54
CA GLY A 277 -16.54 19.69 30.48
C GLY A 277 -15.25 20.49 30.40
N LYS A 278 -14.99 21.39 31.35
CA LYS A 278 -13.78 22.22 31.31
C LYS A 278 -12.57 21.44 31.83
N LEU A 279 -11.47 21.53 31.09
CA LEU A 279 -10.16 21.04 31.53
C LEU A 279 -9.77 21.77 32.80
N PHE A 280 -9.46 21.01 33.84
CA PHE A 280 -9.08 21.54 35.15
C PHE A 280 -7.57 21.40 35.39
N HIS A 281 -6.99 20.26 35.03
CA HIS A 281 -5.56 20.00 35.22
C HIS A 281 -5.01 18.99 34.21
N THR A 282 -3.72 19.05 33.95
CA THR A 282 -2.98 18.09 33.12
C THR A 282 -1.77 17.59 33.91
N TYR A 283 -1.70 16.27 34.12
CA TYR A 283 -0.53 15.59 34.67
C TYR A 283 0.39 15.17 33.52
N SER A 284 1.63 15.66 33.58
CA SER A 284 2.70 15.28 32.66
C SER A 284 3.72 14.41 33.40
N GLY A 285 4.08 13.27 32.83
CA GLY A 285 5.13 12.43 33.41
C GLY A 285 5.52 11.24 32.56
N HIS A 286 4.53 10.57 31.95
CA HIS A 286 4.83 9.55 30.96
C HIS A 286 5.52 10.15 29.74
N PHE A 287 6.35 9.34 29.09
CA PHE A 287 7.11 9.72 27.89
C PHE A 287 6.86 8.80 26.70
N GLU A 288 5.93 7.88 26.87
CA GLU A 288 5.31 7.11 25.81
C GLU A 288 3.80 7.00 26.12
N GLU A 289 3.05 6.53 25.14
CA GLU A 289 1.59 6.38 25.21
C GLU A 289 1.11 5.74 26.53
N VAL A 290 0.14 6.40 27.18
CA VAL A 290 -0.54 5.90 28.37
C VAL A 290 -1.58 4.86 27.94
N THR A 291 -1.36 3.60 28.31
CA THR A 291 -2.15 2.44 27.85
C THR A 291 -3.30 2.08 28.77
N GLY A 292 -3.30 2.56 30.02
CA GLY A 292 -4.41 2.31 30.92
C GLY A 292 -4.45 3.18 32.17
N LEU A 293 -5.66 3.36 32.68
CA LEU A 293 -5.97 4.09 33.91
C LEU A 293 -6.79 3.22 34.87
N VAL A 294 -6.50 3.32 36.16
CA VAL A 294 -7.31 2.79 37.26
C VAL A 294 -7.44 3.86 38.34
N LEU A 295 -8.60 3.93 39.00
CA LEU A 295 -8.85 4.85 40.11
C LEU A 295 -8.88 4.05 41.42
N ILE A 296 -8.00 4.40 42.37
CA ILE A 296 -7.97 3.82 43.72
C ILE A 296 -8.23 4.95 44.71
N GLY A 297 -9.46 5.00 45.25
CA GLY A 297 -9.92 6.11 46.08
C GLY A 297 -9.80 7.44 45.32
N SER A 298 -9.02 8.38 45.85
CA SER A 298 -8.76 9.69 45.23
C SER A 298 -7.40 9.76 44.50
N THR A 299 -6.86 8.61 44.09
CA THR A 299 -5.58 8.52 43.38
C THR A 299 -5.79 7.81 42.05
N VAL A 300 -5.39 8.46 40.96
CA VAL A 300 -5.36 7.86 39.64
C VAL A 300 -4.03 7.15 39.46
N VAL A 301 -4.07 5.89 39.06
CA VAL A 301 -2.89 5.11 38.68
C VAL A 301 -2.87 4.95 37.17
N SER A 302 -1.77 5.32 36.54
CA SER A 302 -1.57 5.22 35.09
C SER A 302 -0.43 4.29 34.74
N VAL A 303 -0.55 3.62 33.59
CA VAL A 303 0.48 2.75 33.02
C VAL A 303 0.77 3.11 31.58
N SER A 304 1.99 2.86 31.13
CA SER A 304 2.44 3.21 29.79
C SER A 304 3.40 2.16 29.22
N ILE A 305 3.53 2.18 27.89
CA ILE A 305 4.56 1.41 27.19
C ILE A 305 5.99 1.92 27.46
N ASP A 306 6.15 3.02 28.20
CA ASP A 306 7.41 3.44 28.81
C ASP A 306 7.87 2.55 29.97
N ALA A 307 7.11 1.49 30.28
CA ALA A 307 7.32 0.52 31.34
C ALA A 307 7.22 1.13 32.76
N THR A 308 6.45 2.22 32.93
CA THR A 308 6.23 2.84 34.23
C THR A 308 4.79 2.78 34.71
N ILE A 309 4.62 2.66 36.03
CA ILE A 309 3.36 2.88 36.76
C ILE A 309 3.50 4.20 37.52
N ARG A 310 2.55 5.12 37.39
CA ARG A 310 2.56 6.43 38.07
C ARG A 310 1.26 6.68 38.84
N GLN A 311 1.35 7.48 39.90
CA GLN A 311 0.28 7.76 40.86
C GLN A 311 0.00 9.26 40.96
N TRP A 312 -1.26 9.66 40.75
CA TRP A 312 -1.68 11.06 40.67
C TRP A 312 -2.79 11.34 41.66
N SER A 313 -2.52 12.16 42.69
CA SER A 313 -3.54 12.51 43.68
C SER A 313 -4.47 13.60 43.15
N ILE A 314 -5.78 13.32 43.13
CA ILE A 314 -6.84 14.28 42.75
C ILE A 314 -7.55 14.88 43.97
N GLU A 315 -7.15 14.52 45.20
CA GLU A 315 -7.78 14.96 46.47
C GLU A 315 -7.65 16.48 46.71
N CYS A 316 -6.56 17.10 46.24
CA CYS A 316 -6.30 18.54 46.41
C CYS A 316 -7.33 19.42 45.68
N PHE A 317 -7.97 18.89 44.63
CA PHE A 317 -8.89 19.63 43.78
C PHE A 317 -10.26 19.82 44.45
N SER A 318 -10.76 18.79 45.12
CA SER A 318 -12.02 18.85 45.89
C SER A 318 -11.93 19.86 47.07
N ARG A 319 -10.75 20.02 47.69
CA ARG A 319 -10.52 21.02 48.77
C ARG A 319 -10.39 22.46 48.26
N ARG A 320 -9.85 22.70 47.07
CA ARG A 320 -9.71 24.04 46.45
C ARG A 320 -11.04 24.61 45.96
N VAL A 321 -11.93 23.77 45.42
CA VAL A 321 -13.28 24.18 45.00
C VAL A 321 -14.12 24.61 46.21
N HIS A 322 -14.01 23.91 47.34
CA HIS A 322 -14.68 24.28 48.60
C HIS A 322 -14.15 25.59 49.24
N ARG A 323 -12.87 25.95 49.07
CA ARG A 323 -12.32 27.24 49.55
C ARG A 323 -12.69 28.44 48.67
N SER A 324 -12.86 28.23 47.36
CA SER A 324 -13.19 29.26 46.38
C SER A 324 -14.61 29.86 46.56
N LEU A 325 -15.54 29.07 47.10
CA LEU A 325 -16.92 29.51 47.33
C LEU A 325 -17.10 30.39 48.59
N ASN A 326 -16.12 30.44 49.50
CA ASN A 326 -16.20 31.20 50.76
C ASN A 326 -15.38 32.50 50.80
N THR A 327 -14.64 32.85 49.74
CA THR A 327 -13.79 34.06 49.69
C THR A 327 -14.19 35.01 48.55
N ARG A 328 -15.48 35.26 48.40
CA ARG A 328 -16.00 36.47 47.71
C ARG A 328 -16.69 37.39 48.71
N ARG A 329 -15.91 37.96 49.62
CA ARG A 329 -16.23 39.22 50.30
C ARG A 329 -14.90 39.88 50.70
N THR A 330 -14.88 41.21 50.54
CA THR A 330 -13.91 42.20 51.04
C THR A 330 -12.60 42.45 50.24
N SER A 331 -12.62 43.56 49.47
CA SER A 331 -11.70 44.73 49.48
C SER A 331 -10.18 44.50 49.27
N SER A 332 -9.57 44.97 48.17
CA SER A 332 -9.10 46.34 47.82
C SER A 332 -7.76 46.78 48.45
N THR A 333 -6.90 47.38 47.59
CA THR A 333 -5.88 48.45 47.82
C THR A 333 -4.37 48.11 47.69
N ILE A 334 -3.78 48.51 46.54
CA ILE A 334 -2.58 49.34 46.21
C ILE A 334 -1.23 49.23 47.00
N ALA A 335 -0.12 49.34 46.21
CA ALA A 335 1.28 49.78 46.47
C ALA A 335 2.27 48.77 47.10
N SER A 336 3.60 48.75 46.85
CA SER A 336 4.54 49.42 45.91
C SER A 336 5.98 48.91 46.18
N LEU A 337 6.87 49.04 45.19
CA LEU A 337 8.34 49.28 45.26
C LEU A 337 9.39 48.13 45.45
N THR A 338 10.25 48.07 44.42
CA THR A 338 11.74 47.98 44.38
C THR A 338 12.50 46.68 44.68
N THR A 339 13.32 46.28 43.70
CA THR A 339 14.52 45.45 43.85
C THR A 339 15.75 46.18 43.25
N PRO A 340 16.96 46.07 43.85
CA PRO A 340 18.17 46.75 43.36
C PRO A 340 19.06 45.85 42.49
N SER A 341 19.90 46.52 41.68
CA SER A 341 20.93 45.97 40.78
C SER A 341 22.29 45.72 41.45
N MET A 342 23.15 44.88 40.85
CA MET A 342 24.56 45.16 40.42
C MET A 342 25.24 43.83 40.02
N ALA A 343 25.72 43.69 38.77
CA ALA A 343 27.10 43.89 38.26
C ALA A 343 28.05 42.70 38.54
N ASP A 344 28.36 41.88 37.52
CA ASP A 344 29.50 41.96 36.58
C ASP A 344 30.84 41.46 37.16
N LYS A 345 31.45 40.46 36.49
CA LYS A 345 32.90 40.16 36.52
C LYS A 345 33.31 39.16 35.43
N SER A 346 33.93 39.74 34.40
CA SER A 346 35.18 39.37 33.72
C SER A 346 35.35 37.99 33.05
N ARG A 347 35.54 38.09 31.74
CA ARG A 347 36.08 37.14 30.76
C ARG A 347 37.53 36.70 31.05
N THR A 348 37.82 35.44 30.76
CA THR A 348 39.15 34.94 30.40
C THR A 348 39.05 34.24 29.04
N ARG A 349 39.87 34.70 28.08
CA ARG A 349 40.10 34.08 26.77
C ARG A 349 40.96 32.83 26.94
N GLN A 350 40.59 31.74 26.27
CA GLN A 350 41.54 30.72 25.84
C GLN A 350 41.10 30.12 24.49
N GLU A 351 41.95 30.39 23.50
CA GLU A 351 42.35 29.57 22.34
C GLU A 351 41.30 29.09 21.31
N GLU A 352 41.39 29.69 20.12
CA GLU A 352 40.86 29.19 18.85
C GLU A 352 41.49 27.84 18.47
N PRO A 353 40.72 26.92 17.86
CA PRO A 353 41.25 25.99 16.90
C PRO A 353 40.86 26.42 15.47
N GLY A 354 41.89 26.66 14.65
CA GLY A 354 41.95 26.25 13.24
C GLY A 354 40.93 26.86 12.27
N ALA A 355 41.45 27.65 11.34
CA ALA A 355 40.76 28.15 10.16
C ALA A 355 39.79 27.12 9.54
N ALA A 356 38.49 27.47 9.53
CA ALA A 356 37.48 26.76 8.77
C ALA A 356 37.88 26.74 7.30
N GLU A 357 38.10 25.56 6.72
CA GLU A 357 38.12 25.40 5.26
C GLU A 357 36.85 26.07 4.70
N SER A 358 37.02 26.99 3.75
CA SER A 358 35.91 27.70 3.12
C SER A 358 34.91 26.67 2.55
N ARG A 359 33.67 26.70 3.03
CA ARG A 359 32.59 25.81 2.59
C ARG A 359 32.46 25.84 1.06
N PRO A 360 32.27 24.69 0.39
CA PRO A 360 32.09 24.68 -1.05
C PRO A 360 30.78 25.37 -1.41
N LYS A 361 30.85 26.34 -2.31
CA LYS A 361 29.65 26.88 -2.97
C LYS A 361 29.17 25.83 -3.97
N LEU A 362 28.13 25.08 -3.61
CA LEU A 362 27.52 24.09 -4.50
C LEU A 362 26.99 24.78 -5.77
N VAL A 363 27.07 24.07 -6.90
CA VAL A 363 26.52 24.49 -8.19
C VAL A 363 25.57 23.39 -8.66
N ASN A 364 24.45 23.77 -9.27
CA ASN A 364 23.50 22.83 -9.84
C ASN A 364 24.16 22.07 -11.02
N ARG A 365 24.19 20.73 -10.92
CA ARG A 365 24.82 19.82 -11.88
C ARG A 365 23.83 19.08 -12.78
N LEU A 366 22.52 19.35 -12.69
CA LEU A 366 21.52 18.51 -13.37
C LEU A 366 21.55 18.61 -14.90
N HIS A 367 22.20 19.65 -15.46
CA HIS A 367 22.49 19.75 -16.89
C HIS A 367 23.40 18.61 -17.41
N GLU A 368 24.12 17.90 -16.52
CA GLU A 368 24.94 16.74 -16.84
C GLU A 368 24.09 15.45 -17.05
N SER A 369 22.83 15.41 -16.58
CA SER A 369 21.96 14.23 -16.69
C SER A 369 21.35 14.09 -18.09
N GLN A 370 21.00 12.86 -18.49
CA GLN A 370 20.22 12.59 -19.71
C GLN A 370 18.72 12.43 -19.46
N SER A 371 18.31 12.25 -18.19
CA SER A 371 16.91 12.14 -17.79
C SER A 371 16.18 13.48 -18.04
N PRO A 372 15.02 13.47 -18.73
CA PRO A 372 14.13 14.64 -18.83
C PRO A 372 13.72 15.19 -17.48
N TYR A 373 13.30 14.30 -16.57
CA TYR A 373 12.87 14.67 -15.22
C TYR A 373 13.99 15.39 -14.45
N VAL A 374 15.19 14.80 -14.40
CA VAL A 374 16.32 15.40 -13.69
C VAL A 374 16.72 16.73 -14.32
N ARG A 375 16.85 16.79 -15.65
CA ARG A 375 17.20 18.05 -16.35
C ARG A 375 16.13 19.13 -16.21
N GLY A 376 14.86 18.77 -16.04
CA GLY A 376 13.77 19.73 -15.82
C GLY A 376 14.07 20.70 -14.68
N HIS A 377 14.79 20.22 -13.66
CA HIS A 377 15.17 20.98 -12.47
C HIS A 377 16.52 21.72 -12.58
N MET A 378 17.14 21.78 -13.76
CA MET A 378 18.49 22.37 -13.94
C MET A 378 18.53 23.89 -13.73
N HIS A 379 17.38 24.57 -13.77
CA HIS A 379 17.26 26.01 -13.55
C HIS A 379 16.82 26.37 -12.12
N ASN A 380 16.64 25.37 -11.25
CA ASN A 380 16.18 25.61 -9.90
C ASN A 380 17.29 26.29 -9.09
N PRO A 381 16.94 27.20 -8.17
CA PRO A 381 17.91 27.84 -7.27
C PRO A 381 18.60 26.83 -6.32
N VAL A 382 17.99 25.66 -6.09
CA VAL A 382 18.63 24.55 -5.40
C VAL A 382 19.82 24.05 -6.23
N ALA A 383 21.00 23.98 -5.61
CA ALA A 383 22.24 23.50 -6.18
C ALA A 383 22.26 21.97 -6.23
N TRP A 384 21.32 21.40 -6.98
CA TRP A 384 21.12 19.97 -7.12
C TRP A 384 22.37 19.23 -7.62
N GLN A 385 22.61 18.06 -7.04
CA GLN A 385 23.67 17.13 -7.38
C GLN A 385 23.09 15.85 -8.02
N LEU A 386 23.92 15.08 -8.71
CA LEU A 386 23.56 13.78 -9.28
C LEU A 386 23.80 12.65 -8.26
N TRP A 387 23.09 11.54 -8.42
CA TRP A 387 23.41 10.31 -7.67
C TRP A 387 24.69 9.67 -8.23
N ASP A 388 25.85 10.15 -7.78
CA ASP A 388 27.17 9.68 -8.19
C ASP A 388 28.17 9.63 -7.03
N SER A 389 29.31 8.97 -7.26
CA SER A 389 30.36 8.85 -6.23
C SER A 389 30.91 10.20 -5.80
N LYS A 390 30.89 11.22 -6.68
CA LYS A 390 31.35 12.58 -6.36
C LYS A 390 30.46 13.23 -5.29
N SER A 391 29.14 13.09 -5.43
CA SER A 391 28.15 13.69 -4.53
C SER A 391 28.13 12.99 -3.17
N ILE A 392 28.28 11.66 -3.15
CA ILE A 392 28.44 10.92 -1.88
C ILE A 392 29.77 11.25 -1.20
N ALA A 393 30.87 11.31 -1.94
CA ALA A 393 32.16 11.70 -1.38
C ALA A 393 32.12 13.12 -0.79
N LEU A 394 31.35 14.02 -1.39
CA LEU A 394 31.12 15.36 -0.88
C LEU A 394 30.38 15.35 0.47
N ALA A 395 29.29 14.57 0.57
CA ALA A 395 28.56 14.37 1.82
C ALA A 395 29.46 13.82 2.94
N LYS A 396 30.33 12.86 2.61
CA LYS A 396 31.30 12.28 3.55
C LYS A 396 32.38 13.28 3.95
N LYS A 397 32.96 14.00 2.99
CA LYS A 397 34.02 14.98 3.25
C LYS A 397 33.55 16.11 4.17
N HIS A 398 32.32 16.60 3.96
CA HIS A 398 31.78 17.73 4.72
C HIS A 398 30.90 17.31 5.91
N ASN A 399 30.71 16.01 6.12
CA ASN A 399 29.86 15.46 7.18
C ASN A 399 28.44 16.10 7.17
N GLN A 400 27.80 16.11 6.01
CA GLN A 400 26.47 16.69 5.80
C GLN A 400 25.46 15.61 5.44
N LEU A 401 24.21 15.79 5.89
CA LEU A 401 23.09 14.96 5.45
C LEU A 401 22.87 15.15 3.95
N ILE A 402 22.46 14.07 3.29
CA ILE A 402 22.00 14.09 1.90
C ILE A 402 20.49 14.31 1.94
N PHE A 403 19.98 15.25 1.16
CA PHE A 403 18.55 15.36 0.89
C PHE A 403 18.29 14.79 -0.50
N VAL A 404 17.56 13.69 -0.58
CA VAL A 404 17.24 13.01 -1.85
C VAL A 404 15.78 13.26 -2.18
N SER A 405 15.53 13.78 -3.39
CA SER A 405 14.19 13.93 -3.96
C SER A 405 14.06 13.03 -5.20
N ILE A 406 13.11 12.10 -5.16
CA ILE A 406 12.87 11.07 -6.17
C ILE A 406 11.49 11.28 -6.81
N GLY A 407 11.41 11.20 -8.14
CA GLY A 407 10.17 11.31 -8.90
C GLY A 407 10.35 10.93 -10.37
N TYR A 408 9.41 11.33 -11.22
CA TYR A 408 9.41 11.05 -12.66
C TYR A 408 8.70 12.17 -13.42
N SER A 409 8.95 12.26 -14.74
CA SER A 409 8.60 13.43 -15.55
C SER A 409 7.11 13.69 -15.66
N ALA A 410 6.28 12.64 -15.63
CA ALA A 410 4.84 12.78 -15.85
C ALA A 410 4.04 13.15 -14.59
N CYS A 411 4.68 13.17 -13.41
CA CYS A 411 3.99 13.28 -12.13
C CYS A 411 3.52 14.72 -11.82
N HIS A 412 2.21 14.94 -11.70
CA HIS A 412 1.65 16.25 -11.34
C HIS A 412 2.21 16.78 -10.00
N TRP A 413 2.19 15.96 -8.94
CA TRP A 413 2.67 16.36 -7.62
C TRP A 413 4.19 16.66 -7.57
N CYS A 414 4.98 16.12 -8.51
CA CYS A 414 6.39 16.50 -8.64
C CYS A 414 6.54 17.93 -9.15
N HIS A 415 5.70 18.35 -10.11
CA HIS A 415 5.67 19.72 -10.64
C HIS A 415 5.17 20.72 -9.60
N VAL A 416 4.12 20.35 -8.84
CA VAL A 416 3.62 21.16 -7.70
C VAL A 416 4.74 21.41 -6.69
N MET A 417 5.43 20.35 -6.26
CA MET A 417 6.52 20.49 -5.29
C MET A 417 7.70 21.29 -5.85
N GLU A 418 8.02 21.18 -7.14
CA GLU A 418 9.01 22.04 -7.77
C GLU A 418 8.65 23.52 -7.65
N LYS A 419 7.43 23.88 -8.09
CA LYS A 419 6.97 25.27 -8.15
C LYS A 419 6.91 25.88 -6.76
N GLU A 420 6.32 25.18 -5.80
CA GLU A 420 6.08 25.71 -4.46
C GLU A 420 7.33 25.69 -3.56
N SER A 421 8.19 24.68 -3.74
CA SER A 421 9.33 24.44 -2.84
C SER A 421 10.68 24.68 -3.51
N PHE A 422 11.00 23.96 -4.59
CA PHE A 422 12.36 23.97 -5.13
C PHE A 422 12.70 25.25 -5.92
N MET A 423 11.70 26.03 -6.32
CA MET A 423 11.86 27.38 -6.89
C MET A 423 11.92 28.49 -5.84
N SER A 424 11.61 28.20 -4.57
CA SER A 424 11.68 29.19 -3.49
C SER A 424 13.14 29.50 -3.12
N PRO A 425 13.57 30.78 -3.14
CA PRO A 425 14.89 31.17 -2.66
C PRO A 425 15.16 30.79 -1.20
N GLU A 426 14.13 30.77 -0.36
CA GLU A 426 14.23 30.41 1.06
C GLU A 426 14.60 28.93 1.23
N VAL A 427 13.83 28.04 0.60
CA VAL A 427 14.08 26.59 0.60
C VAL A 427 15.45 26.28 0.00
N ALA A 428 15.78 26.93 -1.13
CA ALA A 428 17.06 26.74 -1.80
C ALA A 428 18.25 27.16 -0.94
N ASN A 429 18.17 28.27 -0.21
CA ASN A 429 19.23 28.69 0.69
C ASN A 429 19.48 27.65 1.78
N ILE A 430 18.43 27.14 2.42
CA ILE A 430 18.58 26.14 3.48
C ILE A 430 19.18 24.83 2.93
N LEU A 431 18.68 24.34 1.79
CA LEU A 431 19.18 23.14 1.13
C LEU A 431 20.65 23.27 0.73
N ASN A 432 21.02 24.37 0.09
CA ASN A 432 22.38 24.60 -0.42
C ASN A 432 23.42 24.77 0.69
N GLU A 433 23.03 25.32 1.83
CA GLU A 433 23.95 25.58 2.95
C GLU A 433 24.08 24.38 3.90
N SER A 434 23.01 23.61 4.08
CA SER A 434 22.92 22.64 5.18
C SER A 434 22.97 21.17 4.73
N PHE A 435 22.72 20.88 3.45
CA PHE A 435 22.57 19.52 2.93
C PHE A 435 23.34 19.34 1.61
N ILE A 436 23.48 18.07 1.18
CA ILE A 436 23.82 17.72 -0.20
C ILE A 436 22.52 17.33 -0.92
N PRO A 437 21.89 18.25 -1.69
CA PRO A 437 20.63 17.95 -2.37
C PRO A 437 20.89 17.11 -3.62
N ILE A 438 20.28 15.92 -3.71
CA ILE A 438 20.39 14.99 -4.84
C ILE A 438 19.01 14.78 -5.47
N LYS A 439 18.95 14.83 -6.80
CA LYS A 439 17.73 14.54 -7.58
C LYS A 439 17.85 13.20 -8.30
N VAL A 440 16.83 12.35 -8.22
CA VAL A 440 16.82 11.00 -8.81
C VAL A 440 15.54 10.77 -9.61
N ASP A 441 15.69 10.26 -10.83
CA ASP A 441 14.58 9.75 -11.64
C ASP A 441 14.34 8.26 -11.30
N ARG A 442 13.16 7.94 -10.79
CA ARG A 442 12.80 6.54 -10.45
C ARG A 442 12.76 5.63 -11.67
N GLU A 443 12.52 6.18 -12.85
CA GLU A 443 12.47 5.40 -14.08
C GLU A 443 13.87 4.95 -14.51
N GLU A 444 14.91 5.74 -14.18
CA GLU A 444 16.30 5.36 -14.41
C GLU A 444 16.89 4.54 -13.26
N ARG A 445 16.50 4.83 -12.02
CA ARG A 445 17.04 4.22 -10.80
C ARG A 445 15.95 3.66 -9.87
N PRO A 446 15.16 2.66 -10.33
CA PRO A 446 14.16 2.01 -9.48
C PRO A 446 14.80 1.32 -8.27
N ASP A 447 16.05 0.86 -8.40
CA ASP A 447 16.83 0.25 -7.31
C ASP A 447 17.00 1.17 -6.09
N ILE A 448 17.04 2.49 -6.32
CA ILE A 448 17.15 3.50 -5.26
C ILE A 448 15.77 3.90 -4.76
N ASP A 449 14.81 4.07 -5.67
CA ASP A 449 13.41 4.38 -5.36
C ASP A 449 12.80 3.34 -4.42
N ASP A 450 12.92 2.05 -4.75
CA ASP A 450 12.26 0.97 -4.01
C ASP A 450 12.75 0.86 -2.55
N VAL A 451 14.05 1.03 -2.30
CA VAL A 451 14.61 0.98 -0.94
C VAL A 451 14.05 2.10 -0.08
N TYR A 452 14.02 3.32 -0.61
CA TYR A 452 13.57 4.48 0.15
C TYR A 452 12.05 4.62 0.19
N MET A 453 11.33 4.09 -0.79
CA MET A 453 9.88 3.94 -0.74
C MET A 453 9.49 2.95 0.37
N ASN A 454 10.15 1.80 0.47
CA ASN A 454 9.94 0.84 1.55
C ASN A 454 10.19 1.47 2.92
N TYR A 455 11.25 2.29 3.06
CA TYR A 455 11.50 3.06 4.29
C TYR A 455 10.33 3.99 4.65
N VAL A 456 9.85 4.80 3.70
CA VAL A 456 8.76 5.76 3.97
C VAL A 456 7.45 5.03 4.26
N GLN A 457 7.14 3.95 3.54
CA GLN A 457 5.95 3.14 3.82
C GLN A 457 6.02 2.48 5.21
N ALA A 458 7.17 1.92 5.59
CA ALA A 458 7.35 1.29 6.89
C ALA A 458 7.26 2.30 8.06
N THR A 459 7.72 3.54 7.86
CA THR A 459 7.76 4.56 8.92
C THR A 459 6.53 5.44 9.00
N THR A 460 5.82 5.64 7.88
CA THR A 460 4.65 6.55 7.81
C THR A 460 3.32 5.83 7.57
N GLY A 461 3.35 4.56 7.14
CA GLY A 461 2.15 3.80 6.75
C GLY A 461 1.59 4.16 5.37
N SER A 462 2.21 5.09 4.65
CA SER A 462 1.81 5.52 3.31
C SER A 462 3.05 5.77 2.43
N GLY A 463 2.85 5.85 1.12
CA GLY A 463 3.93 6.11 0.17
C GLY A 463 3.39 6.73 -1.11
N GLY A 464 4.28 7.32 -1.89
CA GLY A 464 3.93 8.04 -3.12
C GLY A 464 5.04 8.98 -3.56
N TRP A 465 4.81 9.63 -4.69
CA TRP A 465 5.75 10.61 -5.26
C TRP A 465 5.14 12.01 -5.22
N PRO A 466 5.95 13.08 -5.08
CA PRO A 466 7.41 13.07 -4.93
C PRO A 466 7.86 12.43 -3.62
N LEU A 467 8.92 11.61 -3.68
CA LEU A 467 9.49 10.92 -2.52
C LEU A 467 10.70 11.71 -2.02
N ASN A 468 10.71 12.11 -0.75
CA ASN A 468 11.74 12.96 -0.18
C ASN A 468 12.33 12.33 1.08
N VAL A 469 13.65 12.08 1.08
CA VAL A 469 14.32 11.36 2.17
C VAL A 469 15.65 12.01 2.53
N PHE A 470 15.91 12.11 3.83
CA PHE A 470 17.17 12.58 4.40
C PHE A 470 18.04 11.39 4.78
N LEU A 471 19.25 11.33 4.23
CA LEU A 471 20.19 10.23 4.42
C LEU A 471 21.44 10.68 5.15
N THR A 472 22.04 9.78 5.91
CA THR A 472 23.41 9.94 6.41
C THR A 472 24.42 9.96 5.24
N PRO A 473 25.68 10.42 5.44
CA PRO A 473 26.74 10.27 4.44
C PRO A 473 27.00 8.83 3.99
N ASP A 474 26.54 7.84 4.75
CA ASP A 474 26.62 6.40 4.44
C ASP A 474 25.31 5.85 3.83
N LEU A 475 24.40 6.73 3.39
CA LEU A 475 23.14 6.45 2.69
C LEU A 475 22.03 5.82 3.53
N GLU A 476 22.20 5.75 4.85
CA GLU A 476 21.17 5.23 5.77
C GLU A 476 20.06 6.29 5.97
N PRO A 477 18.78 5.92 5.87
CA PRO A 477 17.68 6.88 5.99
C PRO A 477 17.44 7.33 7.44
N VAL A 478 17.23 8.64 7.62
CA VAL A 478 17.00 9.30 8.92
C VAL A 478 15.56 9.76 9.07
N PHE A 479 15.00 10.36 8.02
CA PHE A 479 13.63 10.87 7.98
C PHE A 479 13.16 10.93 6.52
N GLY A 480 11.87 10.73 6.27
CA GLY A 480 11.34 10.81 4.91
C GLY A 480 9.83 10.95 4.89
N GLY A 481 9.32 11.32 3.72
CA GLY A 481 7.90 11.52 3.45
C GLY A 481 7.66 11.75 1.96
N THR A 482 6.41 12.01 1.62
CA THR A 482 6.00 12.27 0.23
C THR A 482 6.01 13.77 -0.04
N TYR A 483 4.84 14.38 -0.24
CA TYR A 483 4.68 15.80 -0.48
C TYR A 483 4.64 16.59 0.83
N TRP A 484 5.40 17.69 0.89
CA TRP A 484 5.39 18.66 1.98
C TRP A 484 5.10 20.05 1.40
N PRO A 485 4.09 20.77 1.92
CA PRO A 485 3.73 22.09 1.37
C PRO A 485 4.88 23.09 1.44
N GLY A 486 5.09 23.77 0.31
CA GLY A 486 6.08 24.84 0.21
C GLY A 486 5.58 26.16 0.83
N PRO A 487 6.47 27.15 1.02
CA PRO A 487 6.12 28.46 1.58
C PRO A 487 5.11 29.25 0.73
N GLN A 488 4.94 28.89 -0.54
CA GLN A 488 3.99 29.52 -1.47
C GLN A 488 2.68 28.74 -1.64
N SER A 489 2.48 27.64 -0.90
CA SER A 489 1.29 26.80 -1.08
C SER A 489 0.03 27.53 -0.64
N SER A 490 -0.97 27.56 -1.52
CA SER A 490 -2.28 28.16 -1.28
C SER A 490 -3.23 27.25 -0.49
N SER A 491 -2.82 26.01 -0.20
CA SER A 491 -3.69 25.00 0.42
C SER A 491 -3.11 24.45 1.74
N PRO A 492 -3.17 25.21 2.86
CA PRO A 492 -2.78 24.72 4.18
C PRO A 492 -3.74 23.67 4.76
N THR A 493 -4.90 23.44 4.12
CA THR A 493 -6.11 22.90 4.76
C THR A 493 -6.50 21.47 4.38
N GLN A 494 -5.79 20.80 3.46
CA GLN A 494 -6.20 19.46 3.01
C GLN A 494 -5.64 18.27 3.82
N PHE A 495 -4.65 18.47 4.69
CA PHE A 495 -4.04 17.37 5.49
C PHE A 495 -4.50 17.34 6.96
N GLY A 496 -5.75 17.71 7.22
CA GLY A 496 -6.38 17.62 8.54
C GLY A 496 -6.36 18.91 9.37
N PRO A 497 -6.98 18.90 10.57
CA PRO A 497 -7.20 20.10 11.39
C PRO A 497 -5.92 20.69 12.01
N ASP A 498 -4.85 19.90 12.07
CA ASP A 498 -3.53 20.31 12.54
C ASP A 498 -2.70 20.64 11.29
N GLY A 499 -2.55 21.93 10.95
CA GLY A 499 -1.86 22.35 9.73
C GLY A 499 -0.60 21.54 9.43
N SER A 500 -0.44 21.11 8.18
CA SER A 500 0.74 20.36 7.73
C SER A 500 2.03 21.09 8.10
N ILE A 501 2.99 20.37 8.68
CA ILE A 501 4.35 20.90 8.89
C ILE A 501 4.90 21.33 7.52
N GLY A 502 5.29 22.60 7.40
CA GLY A 502 5.81 23.14 6.15
C GLY A 502 7.19 22.57 5.82
N PHE A 503 7.55 22.56 4.54
CA PHE A 503 8.85 22.03 4.13
C PHE A 503 10.03 22.81 4.76
N VAL A 504 9.89 24.11 4.97
CA VAL A 504 10.88 24.97 5.66
C VAL A 504 11.13 24.46 7.08
N ASP A 505 10.07 24.20 7.85
CA ASP A 505 10.17 23.73 9.23
C ASP A 505 10.91 22.38 9.31
N ILE A 506 10.66 21.48 8.36
CA ILE A 506 11.34 20.17 8.26
C ILE A 506 12.85 20.37 8.02
N LEU A 507 13.22 21.24 7.08
CA LEU A 507 14.61 21.50 6.74
C LEU A 507 15.39 22.11 7.91
N GLU A 508 14.83 23.13 8.57
CA GLU A 508 15.44 23.74 9.75
C GLU A 508 15.58 22.74 10.89
N LYS A 509 14.53 21.94 11.12
CA LYS A 509 14.54 20.91 12.16
C LYS A 509 15.67 19.91 11.95
N LEU A 510 15.84 19.40 10.73
CA LEU A 510 16.86 18.38 10.46
C LEU A 510 18.28 18.95 10.42
N ARG A 511 18.46 20.19 9.97
CA ARG A 511 19.74 20.91 10.08
C ARG A 511 20.20 20.96 11.54
N ASP A 512 19.35 21.47 12.43
CA ASP A 512 19.70 21.68 13.83
C ASP A 512 19.92 20.36 14.56
N VAL A 513 19.11 19.35 14.23
CA VAL A 513 19.21 17.99 14.74
C VAL A 513 20.52 17.32 14.36
N TRP A 514 20.96 17.43 13.10
CA TRP A 514 22.22 16.84 12.66
C TRP A 514 23.41 17.50 13.36
N GLN A 515 23.39 18.83 13.52
CA GLN A 515 24.47 19.57 14.18
C GLN A 515 24.56 19.27 15.69
N THR A 516 23.42 19.15 16.37
CA THR A 516 23.39 19.00 17.83
C THR A 516 23.42 17.55 18.30
N GLN A 517 22.95 16.61 17.49
CA GLN A 517 22.63 15.24 17.91
C GLN A 517 23.00 14.18 16.86
N GLN A 518 24.14 14.40 16.18
CA GLN A 518 24.62 13.53 15.11
C GLN A 518 24.67 12.05 15.51
N ALA A 519 25.26 11.72 16.67
CA ALA A 519 25.41 10.33 17.12
C ALA A 519 24.06 9.60 17.19
N ARG A 520 23.03 10.30 17.65
CA ARG A 520 21.68 9.76 17.75
C ARG A 520 20.99 9.60 16.39
N CYS A 521 21.28 10.49 15.43
CA CYS A 521 20.84 10.30 14.04
C CYS A 521 21.41 8.99 13.47
N LEU A 522 22.72 8.77 13.69
CA LEU A 522 23.43 7.58 13.20
C LEU A 522 22.89 6.30 13.86
N ASP A 523 22.67 6.30 15.18
CA ASP A 523 22.14 5.13 15.88
C ASP A 523 20.72 4.79 15.41
N SER A 524 19.86 5.81 15.24
CA SER A 524 18.50 5.62 14.72
C SER A 524 18.51 5.13 13.28
N ALA A 525 19.37 5.68 12.42
CA ALA A 525 19.47 5.29 11.02
C ALA A 525 19.95 3.85 10.87
N LYS A 526 20.92 3.41 11.68
CA LYS A 526 21.39 2.03 11.73
C LYS A 526 20.31 1.06 12.17
N GLU A 527 19.55 1.40 13.21
CA GLU A 527 18.49 0.53 13.71
C GLU A 527 17.36 0.36 12.69
N ILE A 528 16.94 1.44 12.03
CA ILE A 528 15.92 1.33 10.97
C ILE A 528 16.49 0.58 9.75
N THR A 529 17.76 0.81 9.39
CA THR A 529 18.42 0.07 8.30
C THR A 529 18.52 -1.42 8.61
N ARG A 530 18.73 -1.81 9.88
CA ARG A 530 18.67 -3.21 10.32
C ARG A 530 17.28 -3.80 10.12
N GLN A 531 16.23 -3.09 10.53
CA GLN A 531 14.84 -3.53 10.34
C GLN A 531 14.45 -3.62 8.86
N LEU A 532 14.87 -2.66 8.04
CA LEU A 532 14.67 -2.71 6.58
C LEU A 532 15.44 -3.85 5.94
N ARG A 533 16.62 -4.19 6.44
CA ARG A 533 17.39 -5.34 5.99
C ARG A 533 16.68 -6.64 6.33
N GLU A 534 16.17 -6.76 7.56
CA GLU A 534 15.36 -7.91 7.97
C GLU A 534 14.11 -8.05 7.10
N PHE A 535 13.41 -6.95 6.82
CA PHE A 535 12.27 -6.92 5.90
C PHE A 535 12.66 -7.24 4.45
N ALA A 536 13.80 -6.74 3.96
CA ALA A 536 14.30 -7.05 2.61
C ALA A 536 14.82 -8.49 2.48
N GLU A 537 15.20 -9.09 3.60
CA GLU A 537 15.56 -10.50 3.76
C GLU A 537 14.33 -11.37 4.09
N GLU A 538 13.12 -10.81 4.18
CA GLU A 538 11.87 -11.59 4.09
C GLU A 538 11.85 -12.30 2.72
N GLY A 539 11.48 -13.58 2.75
CA GLY A 539 11.76 -14.56 1.71
C GLY A 539 13.17 -15.18 1.75
N THR A 540 13.93 -15.05 2.84
CA THR A 540 15.23 -15.74 3.07
C THR A 540 15.27 -16.48 4.40
N HIS A 541 14.35 -16.20 5.33
CA HIS A 541 14.22 -16.93 6.58
C HIS A 541 13.67 -18.33 6.31
N ALA A 542 14.58 -19.30 6.26
CA ALA A 542 14.23 -20.71 6.31
C ALA A 542 13.32 -20.98 7.52
N GLN A 543 12.39 -21.92 7.34
CA GLN A 543 11.66 -22.58 8.42
C GLN A 543 12.62 -22.89 9.59
N PRO A 544 12.22 -22.68 10.86
CA PRO A 544 13.00 -23.15 12.00
C PRO A 544 13.35 -24.63 11.81
N GLU A 545 14.64 -24.97 11.98
CA GLU A 545 15.15 -26.34 11.80
C GLU A 545 14.20 -27.38 12.41
N GLY A 546 13.67 -28.28 11.57
CA GLY A 546 12.87 -29.44 12.00
C GLY A 546 11.44 -29.53 11.49
N LYS A 547 10.91 -28.53 10.78
CA LYS A 547 9.68 -28.69 9.97
C LYS A 547 10.06 -28.68 8.49
N GLY A 548 9.67 -29.72 7.75
CA GLY A 548 9.79 -29.71 6.28
C GLY A 548 9.09 -28.48 5.72
N ALA A 549 9.51 -27.99 4.55
CA ALA A 549 8.79 -26.93 3.85
C ALA A 549 7.31 -27.35 3.77
N GLU A 550 6.41 -26.57 4.36
CA GLU A 550 4.98 -26.72 4.08
C GLU A 550 4.82 -26.42 2.58
N ASP A 551 4.28 -27.39 1.85
CA ASP A 551 4.15 -27.28 0.40
C ASP A 551 3.17 -26.15 0.07
N LEU A 552 3.46 -25.40 -1.00
CA LEU A 552 2.58 -24.33 -1.48
C LEU A 552 1.39 -24.95 -2.20
N GLU A 553 0.23 -24.85 -1.58
CA GLU A 553 -1.00 -25.49 -2.04
C GLU A 553 -1.84 -24.57 -2.96
N VAL A 554 -2.69 -25.17 -3.79
CA VAL A 554 -3.55 -24.43 -4.75
C VAL A 554 -4.72 -23.74 -4.04
N GLU A 555 -5.03 -24.16 -2.83
CA GLU A 555 -6.02 -23.62 -1.90
C GLU A 555 -5.75 -22.14 -1.57
N LEU A 556 -4.49 -21.68 -1.68
CA LEU A 556 -4.12 -20.27 -1.53
C LEU A 556 -4.81 -19.35 -2.56
N LEU A 557 -5.25 -19.89 -3.69
CA LEU A 557 -6.03 -19.13 -4.69
C LEU A 557 -7.41 -18.74 -4.13
N GLU A 558 -8.04 -19.61 -3.33
CA GLU A 558 -9.32 -19.32 -2.69
C GLU A 558 -9.15 -18.18 -1.67
N GLU A 559 -8.11 -18.23 -0.84
CA GLU A 559 -7.81 -17.19 0.15
C GLU A 559 -7.53 -15.83 -0.51
N ALA A 560 -6.74 -15.81 -1.59
CA ALA A 560 -6.51 -14.61 -2.38
C ALA A 560 -7.83 -14.08 -2.97
N PHE A 561 -8.69 -14.95 -3.49
CA PHE A 561 -10.01 -14.55 -3.99
C PHE A 561 -10.89 -13.95 -2.89
N GLN A 562 -10.98 -14.57 -1.71
CA GLN A 562 -11.79 -14.08 -0.60
C GLN A 562 -11.35 -12.69 -0.14
N HIS A 563 -10.04 -12.41 -0.18
CA HIS A 563 -9.52 -11.07 0.07
C HIS A 563 -10.11 -10.05 -0.91
N PHE A 564 -10.01 -10.29 -2.22
CA PHE A 564 -10.56 -9.40 -3.23
C PHE A 564 -12.08 -9.27 -3.13
N ALA A 565 -12.78 -10.37 -2.86
CA ALA A 565 -14.23 -10.39 -2.70
C ALA A 565 -14.69 -9.51 -1.53
N SER A 566 -13.94 -9.48 -0.42
CA SER A 566 -14.25 -8.66 0.77
C SER A 566 -14.05 -7.15 0.57
N ARG A 567 -13.21 -6.75 -0.40
CA ARG A 567 -12.85 -5.34 -0.68
C ARG A 567 -13.43 -4.79 -1.98
N TYR A 568 -14.17 -5.61 -2.71
CA TYR A 568 -14.76 -5.23 -3.98
C TYR A 568 -15.81 -4.14 -3.80
N ASP A 569 -15.76 -3.12 -4.64
CA ASP A 569 -16.80 -2.09 -4.75
C ASP A 569 -17.82 -2.52 -5.82
N PRO A 570 -19.02 -3.03 -5.44
CA PRO A 570 -20.01 -3.47 -6.41
C PRO A 570 -20.68 -2.32 -7.17
N VAL A 571 -20.58 -1.08 -6.68
CA VAL A 571 -21.23 0.09 -7.28
C VAL A 571 -20.35 0.66 -8.39
N ASN A 572 -19.08 0.89 -8.09
CA ASN A 572 -18.14 1.54 -9.01
C ASN A 572 -17.11 0.60 -9.63
N GLY A 573 -17.07 -0.67 -9.23
CA GLY A 573 -15.99 -1.59 -9.60
C GLY A 573 -14.66 -1.21 -8.93
N GLY A 574 -13.68 -2.12 -9.01
CA GLY A 574 -12.39 -1.98 -8.36
C GLY A 574 -12.36 -2.41 -6.90
N PHE A 575 -11.24 -2.14 -6.25
CA PHE A 575 -10.93 -2.59 -4.89
C PHE A 575 -10.51 -1.40 -4.04
N GLY A 576 -11.01 -1.34 -2.81
CA GLY A 576 -10.66 -0.27 -1.87
C GLY A 576 -11.36 1.07 -2.16
N ARG A 577 -10.90 2.12 -1.47
CA ARG A 577 -11.43 3.50 -1.57
C ARG A 577 -10.62 4.33 -2.56
N ALA A 578 -11.05 5.57 -2.79
CA ALA A 578 -10.26 6.57 -3.50
C ALA A 578 -8.92 6.87 -2.78
N PRO A 579 -7.81 7.08 -3.52
CA PRO A 579 -7.68 6.96 -4.98
C PRO A 579 -7.71 5.50 -5.46
N LYS A 580 -8.27 5.25 -6.66
CA LYS A 580 -8.38 3.92 -7.27
C LYS A 580 -7.37 3.71 -8.40
N PHE A 581 -6.62 2.61 -8.31
CA PHE A 581 -5.69 2.15 -9.33
C PHE A 581 -6.27 0.96 -10.10
N PRO A 582 -6.06 0.84 -11.43
CA PRO A 582 -6.52 -0.31 -12.19
C PRO A 582 -5.97 -1.65 -11.69
N THR A 583 -4.69 -1.70 -11.27
CA THR A 583 -4.01 -2.91 -10.76
C THR A 583 -4.26 -4.14 -11.65
N ALA A 584 -3.87 -4.05 -12.93
CA ALA A 584 -4.21 -5.04 -13.95
C ALA A 584 -3.75 -6.48 -13.63
N ALA A 585 -2.70 -6.67 -12.82
CA ALA A 585 -2.28 -7.98 -12.31
C ALA A 585 -3.40 -8.67 -11.50
N ASN A 586 -4.06 -7.93 -10.61
CA ASN A 586 -5.17 -8.44 -9.79
C ASN A 586 -6.39 -8.79 -10.66
N LEU A 587 -6.71 -7.95 -11.64
CA LEU A 587 -7.80 -8.21 -12.58
C LEU A 587 -7.53 -9.45 -13.43
N SER A 588 -6.28 -9.61 -13.90
CA SER A 588 -5.86 -10.79 -14.66
C SER A 588 -5.94 -12.07 -13.82
N PHE A 589 -5.53 -12.02 -12.55
CA PHE A 589 -5.68 -13.14 -11.62
C PHE A 589 -7.14 -13.59 -11.49
N LEU A 590 -8.06 -12.65 -11.24
CA LEU A 590 -9.49 -12.95 -11.09
C LEU A 590 -10.10 -13.55 -12.37
N LEU A 591 -9.65 -13.12 -13.55
CA LEU A 591 -10.06 -13.73 -14.83
C LEU A 591 -9.50 -15.15 -14.97
N ARG A 592 -8.22 -15.36 -14.61
CA ARG A 592 -7.54 -16.65 -14.75
C ARG A 592 -8.14 -17.75 -13.87
N LEU A 593 -8.77 -17.42 -12.74
CA LEU A 593 -9.46 -18.41 -11.89
C LEU A 593 -10.42 -19.30 -12.68
N GLY A 594 -11.18 -18.72 -13.62
CA GLY A 594 -12.08 -19.47 -14.51
C GLY A 594 -11.41 -20.08 -15.75
N MET A 595 -10.11 -19.84 -15.95
CA MET A 595 -9.32 -20.29 -17.11
C MET A 595 -8.37 -21.44 -16.77
N TYR A 596 -8.15 -21.71 -15.47
CA TYR A 596 -7.34 -22.82 -14.99
C TYR A 596 -8.02 -24.18 -15.22
N PRO A 597 -7.26 -25.30 -15.13
CA PRO A 597 -7.82 -26.64 -15.19
C PRO A 597 -8.96 -26.86 -14.18
N SER A 598 -9.90 -27.76 -14.50
CA SER A 598 -11.12 -27.98 -13.70
C SER A 598 -10.84 -28.29 -12.24
N THR A 599 -9.72 -28.96 -11.92
CA THR A 599 -9.28 -29.22 -10.55
C THR A 599 -9.18 -27.95 -9.70
N VAL A 600 -8.75 -26.82 -10.28
CA VAL A 600 -8.70 -25.54 -9.57
C VAL A 600 -10.10 -25.00 -9.32
N THR A 601 -11.02 -25.17 -10.28
CA THR A 601 -12.43 -24.78 -10.11
C THR A 601 -13.12 -25.66 -9.05
N ASP A 602 -12.74 -26.94 -8.94
CA ASP A 602 -13.23 -27.84 -7.89
C ASP A 602 -12.74 -27.44 -6.49
N ILE A 603 -11.54 -26.83 -6.39
CA ILE A 603 -10.97 -26.32 -5.13
C ILE A 603 -11.56 -24.96 -4.75
N VAL A 604 -11.49 -23.98 -5.66
CA VAL A 604 -11.93 -22.59 -5.38
C VAL A 604 -13.46 -22.46 -5.34
N GLY A 605 -14.16 -23.30 -6.11
CA GLY A 605 -15.60 -23.27 -6.28
C GLY A 605 -16.04 -22.60 -7.59
N GLN A 606 -17.03 -23.20 -8.25
CA GLN A 606 -17.53 -22.74 -9.55
C GLN A 606 -18.19 -21.35 -9.46
N ASP A 607 -18.97 -21.11 -8.40
CA ASP A 607 -19.66 -19.83 -8.18
C ASP A 607 -18.67 -18.72 -7.84
N GLU A 608 -17.61 -19.05 -7.11
CA GLU A 608 -16.49 -18.18 -6.77
C GLU A 608 -15.71 -17.76 -8.02
N CYS A 609 -15.35 -18.71 -8.89
CA CYS A 609 -14.70 -18.41 -10.18
C CYS A 609 -15.59 -17.52 -11.08
N ALA A 610 -16.90 -17.79 -11.14
CA ALA A 610 -17.85 -16.96 -11.89
C ALA A 610 -17.97 -15.54 -11.29
N ARG A 611 -17.96 -15.43 -9.96
CA ARG A 611 -17.97 -14.16 -9.24
C ARG A 611 -16.67 -13.38 -9.48
N ALA A 612 -15.52 -14.03 -9.46
CA ALA A 612 -14.22 -13.42 -9.77
C ALA A 612 -14.20 -12.81 -11.17
N THR A 613 -14.67 -13.57 -12.17
CA THR A 613 -14.83 -13.10 -13.54
C THR A 613 -15.74 -11.87 -13.61
N THR A 614 -16.89 -11.91 -12.93
CA THR A 614 -17.84 -10.79 -12.89
C THR A 614 -17.23 -9.54 -12.28
N MET A 615 -16.46 -9.68 -11.20
CA MET A 615 -15.78 -8.58 -10.53
C MET A 615 -14.74 -7.92 -11.45
N ALA A 616 -13.91 -8.72 -12.12
CA ALA A 616 -12.89 -8.22 -13.03
C ALA A 616 -13.52 -7.51 -14.24
N VAL A 617 -14.51 -8.14 -14.90
CA VAL A 617 -15.19 -7.59 -16.07
C VAL A 617 -15.94 -6.31 -15.73
N THR A 618 -16.67 -6.28 -14.62
CA THR A 618 -17.39 -5.07 -14.18
C THR A 618 -16.42 -3.93 -13.91
N THR A 619 -15.28 -4.22 -13.27
CA THR A 619 -14.22 -3.23 -13.02
C THR A 619 -13.65 -2.69 -14.32
N LEU A 620 -13.29 -3.56 -15.28
CA LEU A 620 -12.78 -3.16 -16.59
C LEU A 620 -13.80 -2.31 -17.36
N LEU A 621 -15.09 -2.64 -17.33
CA LEU A 621 -16.14 -1.83 -17.95
C LEU A 621 -16.27 -0.45 -17.28
N LYS A 622 -16.13 -0.36 -15.96
CA LYS A 622 -16.15 0.91 -15.22
C LYS A 622 -14.94 1.78 -15.57
N ILE A 623 -13.75 1.20 -15.69
CA ILE A 623 -12.54 1.86 -16.17
C ILE A 623 -12.72 2.34 -17.62
N ALA A 624 -13.24 1.48 -18.52
CA ALA A 624 -13.47 1.81 -19.94
C ALA A 624 -14.49 2.94 -20.17
N ARG A 625 -15.42 3.13 -19.22
CA ARG A 625 -16.43 4.19 -19.23
C ARG A 625 -16.02 5.43 -18.43
N GLY A 626 -15.11 5.29 -17.47
CA GLY A 626 -14.64 6.36 -16.59
C GLY A 626 -13.85 7.45 -17.30
N GLY A 627 -13.56 8.53 -16.60
CA GLY A 627 -12.75 9.64 -17.08
C GLY A 627 -11.24 9.37 -17.07
N ILE A 628 -10.82 8.25 -16.47
CA ILE A 628 -9.46 7.71 -16.64
C ILE A 628 -9.15 7.37 -18.11
N ARG A 629 -10.15 7.15 -18.98
CA ARG A 629 -9.96 6.94 -20.42
C ARG A 629 -10.02 8.28 -21.19
N ASP A 630 -9.08 8.52 -22.10
CA ASP A 630 -9.21 9.64 -23.05
C ASP A 630 -10.25 9.33 -24.14
N HIS A 631 -11.50 9.75 -23.91
CA HIS A 631 -12.62 9.49 -24.83
C HIS A 631 -12.48 10.17 -26.20
N ILE A 632 -11.67 11.22 -26.33
CA ILE A 632 -11.48 11.96 -27.60
C ILE A 632 -10.30 11.43 -28.39
N GLY A 633 -9.20 11.16 -27.70
CA GLY A 633 -8.04 10.48 -28.27
C GLY A 633 -8.15 8.99 -28.05
N ASN A 634 -7.17 8.46 -27.32
CA ASN A 634 -7.04 7.08 -26.89
C ASN A 634 -6.14 7.02 -25.65
N GLY A 635 -6.06 5.84 -25.03
CA GLY A 635 -5.21 5.53 -23.90
C GLY A 635 -5.84 5.89 -22.56
N PHE A 636 -5.26 5.33 -21.50
CA PHE A 636 -5.76 5.42 -20.13
C PHE A 636 -4.77 6.17 -19.24
N ALA A 637 -5.26 7.02 -18.36
CA ALA A 637 -4.46 7.57 -17.27
C ALA A 637 -4.15 6.48 -16.23
N ARG A 638 -3.13 6.73 -15.40
CA ARG A 638 -2.58 5.76 -14.45
C ARG A 638 -3.57 5.36 -13.34
N TYR A 639 -4.32 6.32 -12.81
CA TYR A 639 -5.25 6.10 -11.70
C TYR A 639 -6.33 7.18 -11.64
N SER A 640 -7.36 6.95 -10.83
CA SER A 640 -8.40 7.93 -10.51
C SER A 640 -8.31 8.39 -9.06
N VAL A 641 -8.39 9.71 -8.86
CA VAL A 641 -8.53 10.35 -7.55
C VAL A 641 -9.86 9.98 -6.91
N THR A 642 -10.91 9.86 -7.73
CA THR A 642 -12.28 9.58 -7.30
C THR A 642 -12.63 8.09 -7.33
N SER A 643 -13.64 7.68 -6.55
CA SER A 643 -14.05 6.28 -6.41
C SER A 643 -14.78 5.71 -7.64
N GLU A 644 -15.36 6.58 -8.45
CA GLU A 644 -16.20 6.29 -9.61
C GLU A 644 -15.42 6.27 -10.92
N TRP A 645 -14.09 6.35 -10.84
CA TRP A 645 -13.17 6.42 -11.99
C TRP A 645 -13.34 7.69 -12.84
N LEU A 646 -13.86 8.79 -12.26
CA LEU A 646 -14.14 10.04 -12.97
C LEU A 646 -12.88 10.90 -13.14
N LEU A 647 -12.28 11.37 -12.05
CA LEU A 647 -11.14 12.30 -12.10
C LEU A 647 -9.82 11.52 -12.07
N PRO A 648 -8.98 11.56 -13.12
CA PRO A 648 -7.59 11.09 -13.05
C PRO A 648 -6.62 12.22 -12.75
N HIS A 649 -5.36 11.87 -12.43
CA HIS A 649 -4.24 12.81 -12.48
C HIS A 649 -3.60 12.91 -13.89
N PHE A 650 -4.32 12.46 -14.93
CA PHE A 650 -3.98 12.54 -16.37
C PHE A 650 -2.63 11.95 -16.84
N GLU A 651 -1.78 11.44 -15.95
CA GLU A 651 -0.53 10.74 -16.26
C GLU A 651 -0.82 9.50 -17.11
N LYS A 652 -0.17 9.34 -18.26
CA LYS A 652 -0.29 8.12 -19.06
C LYS A 652 1.03 7.39 -19.13
N MET A 653 1.08 6.19 -18.54
CA MET A 653 2.28 5.37 -18.51
C MET A 653 2.19 4.20 -19.48
N LEU A 654 3.30 3.84 -20.13
CA LEU A 654 3.39 2.73 -21.06
C LEU A 654 3.02 1.38 -20.40
N TYR A 655 3.51 1.13 -19.18
CA TYR A 655 3.23 -0.13 -18.47
C TYR A 655 1.76 -0.29 -18.08
N ASP A 656 1.04 0.80 -17.81
CA ASP A 656 -0.40 0.75 -17.53
C ASP A 656 -1.17 0.37 -18.81
N GLN A 657 -0.82 0.97 -19.95
CA GLN A 657 -1.42 0.61 -21.24
C GLN A 657 -1.21 -0.87 -21.56
N ALA A 658 0.03 -1.34 -21.44
CA ALA A 658 0.39 -2.71 -21.79
C ALA A 658 -0.38 -3.74 -20.94
N GLN A 659 -0.38 -3.55 -19.61
CA GLN A 659 -1.06 -4.49 -18.72
C GLN A 659 -2.59 -4.43 -18.87
N LEU A 660 -3.18 -3.23 -19.08
CA LEU A 660 -4.61 -3.11 -19.36
C LEU A 660 -4.98 -3.80 -20.66
N LEU A 661 -4.16 -3.69 -21.71
CA LEU A 661 -4.41 -4.39 -22.98
C LEU A 661 -4.48 -5.90 -22.77
N GLU A 662 -3.58 -6.48 -21.98
CA GLU A 662 -3.64 -7.92 -21.65
C GLU A 662 -4.93 -8.29 -20.91
N ALA A 663 -5.32 -7.51 -19.91
CA ALA A 663 -6.52 -7.76 -19.12
C ALA A 663 -7.81 -7.64 -19.96
N TYR A 664 -7.89 -6.63 -20.84
CA TYR A 664 -9.04 -6.48 -21.75
C TYR A 664 -9.11 -7.58 -22.80
N VAL A 665 -7.97 -8.06 -23.30
CA VAL A 665 -7.92 -9.21 -24.23
C VAL A 665 -8.46 -10.47 -23.55
N ASP A 666 -8.03 -10.75 -22.31
CA ASP A 666 -8.53 -11.92 -21.56
C ASP A 666 -10.01 -11.78 -21.23
N ALA A 667 -10.44 -10.62 -20.74
CA ALA A 667 -11.84 -10.39 -20.41
C ALA A 667 -12.76 -10.50 -21.64
N PHE A 668 -12.32 -10.01 -22.81
CA PHE A 668 -13.06 -10.18 -24.06
C PHE A 668 -13.10 -11.63 -24.52
N ARG A 669 -12.00 -12.39 -24.40
CA ARG A 669 -12.00 -13.82 -24.72
C ARG A 669 -12.95 -14.64 -23.84
N VAL A 670 -13.12 -14.25 -22.58
CA VAL A 670 -14.00 -14.94 -21.63
C VAL A 670 -15.47 -14.57 -21.86
N THR A 671 -15.79 -13.31 -22.15
CA THR A 671 -17.18 -12.81 -22.14
C THR A 671 -17.76 -12.43 -23.49
N HIS A 672 -16.90 -12.15 -24.47
CA HIS A 672 -17.25 -11.54 -25.76
C HIS A 672 -18.00 -10.20 -25.65
N GLU A 673 -17.89 -9.48 -24.52
CA GLU A 673 -18.52 -8.18 -24.33
C GLU A 673 -17.91 -7.10 -25.26
N PRO A 674 -18.68 -6.53 -26.22
CA PRO A 674 -18.15 -5.62 -27.24
C PRO A 674 -17.45 -4.36 -26.70
N GLU A 675 -17.87 -3.84 -25.54
CA GLU A 675 -17.21 -2.66 -24.95
C GLU A 675 -15.76 -2.95 -24.54
N LEU A 676 -15.45 -4.19 -24.13
CA LEU A 676 -14.07 -4.62 -23.83
C LEU A 676 -13.21 -4.63 -25.11
N LEU A 677 -13.76 -5.13 -26.21
CA LEU A 677 -13.08 -5.07 -27.52
C LEU A 677 -12.85 -3.63 -27.97
N GLY A 678 -13.79 -2.72 -27.68
CA GLY A 678 -13.62 -1.29 -27.90
C GLY A 678 -12.41 -0.71 -27.15
N ALA A 679 -12.15 -1.16 -25.92
CA ALA A 679 -10.96 -0.77 -25.15
C ALA A 679 -9.67 -1.38 -25.73
N VAL A 680 -9.71 -2.62 -26.25
CA VAL A 680 -8.57 -3.22 -26.97
C VAL A 680 -8.16 -2.37 -28.17
N TYR A 681 -9.12 -1.98 -29.03
CA TYR A 681 -8.82 -1.11 -30.18
C TYR A 681 -8.27 0.25 -29.78
N ASP A 682 -8.77 0.82 -28.68
CA ASP A 682 -8.34 2.10 -28.14
C ASP A 682 -6.86 2.05 -27.72
N ILE A 683 -6.49 1.08 -26.88
CA ILE A 683 -5.12 0.92 -26.39
C ILE A 683 -4.16 0.57 -27.54
N VAL A 684 -4.53 -0.35 -28.44
CA VAL A 684 -3.69 -0.65 -29.62
C VAL A 684 -3.46 0.61 -30.46
N SER A 685 -4.49 1.42 -30.66
CA SER A 685 -4.37 2.67 -31.44
C SER A 685 -3.51 3.71 -30.73
N TYR A 686 -3.52 3.75 -29.39
CA TYR A 686 -2.61 4.56 -28.60
C TYR A 686 -1.15 4.09 -28.75
N LEU A 687 -0.88 2.81 -28.48
CA LEU A 687 0.47 2.22 -28.50
C LEU A 687 1.11 2.30 -29.89
N THR A 688 0.32 2.12 -30.96
CA THR A 688 0.80 2.16 -32.36
C THR A 688 0.73 3.55 -32.98
N SER A 689 0.41 4.59 -32.20
CA SER A 689 0.46 5.97 -32.67
C SER A 689 1.90 6.42 -32.90
N SER A 690 2.10 7.38 -33.82
CA SER A 690 3.42 7.98 -34.08
C SER A 690 4.00 8.75 -32.90
N ARG A 691 3.19 9.00 -31.87
CA ARG A 691 3.61 9.70 -30.66
C ARG A 691 4.22 8.76 -29.64
N ILE A 692 3.66 7.57 -29.50
CA ILE A 692 4.09 6.59 -28.50
C ILE A 692 5.11 5.63 -29.10
N GLN A 693 4.90 5.19 -30.34
CA GLN A 693 5.86 4.36 -31.03
C GLN A 693 6.91 5.21 -31.74
N ALA A 694 8.15 5.13 -31.27
CA ALA A 694 9.28 5.78 -31.88
C ALA A 694 9.48 5.29 -33.32
N PRO A 695 9.90 6.15 -34.26
CA PRO A 695 10.17 5.76 -35.64
C PRO A 695 11.15 4.58 -35.78
N GLY A 696 12.09 4.46 -34.83
CA GLY A 696 13.09 3.37 -34.78
C GLY A 696 12.55 2.01 -34.30
N GLY A 697 11.36 1.94 -33.70
CA GLY A 697 10.70 0.68 -33.35
C GLY A 697 10.26 0.54 -31.89
N GLY A 698 10.96 1.15 -30.92
CA GLY A 698 10.58 1.12 -29.50
C GLY A 698 9.41 2.04 -29.13
N PHE A 699 8.98 1.98 -27.86
CA PHE A 699 7.89 2.78 -27.30
C PHE A 699 8.41 3.73 -26.22
N HIS A 700 7.94 4.98 -26.27
CA HIS A 700 8.20 6.03 -25.29
C HIS A 700 7.48 5.76 -23.96
N SER A 701 8.02 6.28 -22.86
CA SER A 701 7.71 5.80 -21.51
C SER A 701 6.42 6.39 -20.94
N SER A 702 6.17 7.69 -21.12
CA SER A 702 4.98 8.34 -20.57
C SER A 702 4.61 9.68 -21.23
N GLU A 703 3.36 10.10 -21.04
CA GLU A 703 2.90 11.47 -21.32
C GLU A 703 2.60 12.19 -20.00
N ASP A 704 3.00 13.46 -19.92
CA ASP A 704 2.84 14.34 -18.75
C ASP A 704 1.36 14.53 -18.35
N ALA A 705 1.11 14.68 -17.05
CA ALA A 705 -0.20 15.09 -16.53
C ALA A 705 -0.55 16.52 -16.94
N ASP A 706 0.48 17.37 -17.01
CA ASP A 706 0.37 18.80 -17.15
C ASP A 706 0.63 19.25 -18.58
N SER A 707 -0.13 20.25 -19.04
CA SER A 707 0.05 20.85 -20.36
C SER A 707 -0.31 22.33 -20.36
N LEU A 708 0.19 23.10 -21.32
CA LEU A 708 -0.24 24.49 -21.49
C LEU A 708 -1.69 24.52 -22.01
N PRO A 709 -2.61 25.25 -21.36
CA PRO A 709 -3.99 25.38 -21.84
C PRO A 709 -4.07 25.90 -23.27
N THR A 710 -3.26 26.92 -23.59
CA THR A 710 -3.08 27.45 -24.95
C THR A 710 -1.60 27.67 -25.26
N PRO A 711 -1.20 27.75 -26.55
CA PRO A 711 0.20 28.01 -26.94
C PRO A 711 0.78 29.35 -26.45
N ASN A 712 -0.06 30.26 -25.97
CA ASN A 712 0.37 31.58 -25.46
C ASN A 712 0.52 31.61 -23.94
N ASP A 713 0.07 30.58 -23.24
CA ASP A 713 0.23 30.48 -21.78
C ASP A 713 1.67 30.11 -21.43
N THR A 714 2.12 30.54 -20.24
CA THR A 714 3.46 30.26 -19.73
C THR A 714 3.46 29.24 -18.61
N GLU A 715 2.29 28.94 -18.04
CA GLU A 715 2.13 27.97 -16.95
C GLU A 715 1.28 26.79 -17.43
N LYS A 716 1.79 25.58 -17.18
CA LYS A 716 1.02 24.36 -17.40
C LYS A 716 -0.05 24.22 -16.31
N ARG A 717 -1.09 23.46 -16.62
CA ARG A 717 -2.11 23.03 -15.67
C ARG A 717 -2.39 21.55 -15.83
N GLU A 718 -2.80 20.90 -14.74
CA GLU A 718 -3.23 19.51 -14.76
C GLU A 718 -4.36 19.29 -15.77
N GLY A 719 -4.21 18.30 -16.64
CA GLY A 719 -5.28 17.84 -17.51
C GLY A 719 -5.72 18.82 -18.62
N ALA A 720 -5.06 19.97 -18.79
CA ALA A 720 -5.50 21.05 -19.69
C ALA A 720 -5.76 20.60 -21.14
N PHE A 721 -4.97 19.63 -21.63
CA PHE A 721 -5.18 19.03 -22.94
C PHE A 721 -6.49 18.21 -23.03
N TYR A 722 -6.92 17.59 -21.93
CA TYR A 722 -7.97 16.56 -21.90
C TYR A 722 -9.37 17.09 -21.52
N VAL A 723 -9.45 18.17 -20.73
CA VAL A 723 -10.71 18.65 -20.14
C VAL A 723 -11.46 19.65 -21.01
N TRP A 724 -12.78 19.82 -20.79
CA TRP A 724 -13.61 20.66 -21.65
C TRP A 724 -14.63 21.50 -20.88
N THR A 725 -14.88 22.71 -21.37
CA THR A 725 -16.05 23.49 -20.95
C THR A 725 -17.28 23.17 -21.82
N LEU A 726 -18.48 23.33 -21.27
CA LEU A 726 -19.72 23.22 -22.06
C LEU A 726 -19.77 24.26 -23.20
N LYS A 727 -19.16 25.44 -22.98
CA LYS A 727 -19.09 26.51 -23.99
C LYS A 727 -18.27 26.07 -25.20
N GLU A 728 -17.09 25.48 -24.99
CA GLU A 728 -16.28 24.92 -26.08
C GLU A 728 -17.03 23.81 -26.81
N PHE A 729 -17.72 22.91 -26.09
CA PHE A 729 -18.55 21.87 -26.70
C PHE A 729 -19.58 22.45 -27.67
N LYS A 730 -20.32 23.48 -27.25
CA LYS A 730 -21.32 24.16 -28.09
C LYS A 730 -20.69 24.86 -29.29
N GLN A 731 -19.50 25.46 -29.11
CA GLN A 731 -18.76 26.12 -30.19
C GLN A 731 -18.29 25.14 -31.27
N VAL A 732 -17.76 23.98 -30.87
CA VAL A 732 -17.17 22.99 -31.79
C VAL A 732 -18.25 22.14 -32.47
N LEU A 733 -19.25 21.70 -31.70
CA LEU A 733 -20.25 20.73 -32.19
C LEU A 733 -21.50 21.39 -32.79
N GLY A 734 -21.81 22.63 -32.38
CA GLY A 734 -23.08 23.28 -32.65
C GLY A 734 -24.17 22.84 -31.67
N ALA A 735 -25.23 23.66 -31.53
CA ALA A 735 -26.21 23.53 -30.45
C ALA A 735 -26.94 22.17 -30.38
N ARG A 736 -27.24 21.55 -31.55
CA ARG A 736 -27.93 20.26 -31.61
C ARG A 736 -27.04 19.11 -31.12
N ASP A 737 -25.88 18.93 -31.76
CA ASP A 737 -24.98 17.81 -31.49
C ASP A 737 -24.35 17.93 -30.09
N ALA A 738 -24.08 19.17 -29.64
CA ALA A 738 -23.52 19.43 -28.32
C ALA A 738 -24.41 18.90 -27.19
N GLY A 739 -25.75 18.97 -27.31
CA GLY A 739 -26.65 18.45 -26.28
C GLY A 739 -26.55 16.93 -26.12
N VAL A 740 -26.52 16.19 -27.23
CA VAL A 740 -26.38 14.73 -27.25
C VAL A 740 -25.01 14.31 -26.71
N CYS A 741 -23.93 14.93 -27.19
CA CYS A 741 -22.57 14.63 -26.75
C CYS A 741 -22.31 15.01 -25.28
N ALA A 742 -22.82 16.16 -24.84
CA ALA A 742 -22.68 16.59 -23.44
C ALA A 742 -23.39 15.61 -22.49
N ARG A 743 -24.60 15.16 -22.83
CA ARG A 743 -25.33 14.16 -22.05
C ARG A 743 -24.63 12.80 -22.05
N HIS A 744 -24.06 12.39 -23.18
CA HIS A 744 -23.30 11.14 -23.30
C HIS A 744 -22.05 11.14 -22.41
N TRP A 745 -21.27 12.22 -22.46
CA TRP A 745 -19.96 12.32 -21.79
C TRP A 745 -19.99 13.02 -20.42
N GLY A 746 -21.16 13.39 -19.91
CA GLY A 746 -21.29 14.00 -18.59
C GLY A 746 -20.77 15.44 -18.49
N VAL A 747 -20.93 16.25 -19.55
CA VAL A 747 -20.52 17.65 -19.56
C VAL A 747 -21.61 18.54 -18.97
N LEU A 748 -21.27 19.24 -17.89
CA LEU A 748 -22.11 20.18 -17.15
C LEU A 748 -21.67 21.64 -17.41
N SER A 749 -22.52 22.61 -17.07
CA SER A 749 -22.23 24.04 -17.31
C SER A 749 -21.12 24.57 -16.42
N ASP A 750 -21.04 24.08 -15.19
CA ASP A 750 -20.18 24.59 -14.11
C ASP A 750 -19.05 23.60 -13.79
N GLY A 751 -18.71 22.74 -14.76
CA GLY A 751 -17.78 21.63 -14.58
C GLY A 751 -18.42 20.40 -13.91
N ASN A 752 -17.70 19.27 -13.93
CA ASN A 752 -18.14 18.02 -13.33
C ASN A 752 -17.20 17.48 -12.24
N ILE A 753 -16.26 18.31 -11.80
CA ILE A 753 -15.31 18.00 -10.73
C ILE A 753 -15.74 18.77 -9.49
N ALA A 754 -15.83 18.06 -8.36
CA ALA A 754 -16.19 18.67 -7.09
C ALA A 754 -15.00 19.51 -6.55
N PRO A 755 -15.21 20.72 -5.99
CA PRO A 755 -14.14 21.60 -5.54
C PRO A 755 -13.16 20.95 -4.55
N GLU A 756 -13.63 20.03 -3.72
CA GLU A 756 -12.79 19.27 -2.78
C GLU A 756 -11.72 18.41 -3.46
N ASN A 757 -11.91 18.06 -4.73
CA ASN A 757 -10.98 17.25 -5.53
C ASN A 757 -10.09 18.12 -6.45
N ASP A 758 -10.20 19.45 -6.38
CA ASP A 758 -9.41 20.40 -7.16
C ASP A 758 -8.75 21.46 -6.23
N PRO A 759 -7.79 21.05 -5.37
CA PRO A 759 -7.17 21.94 -4.38
C PRO A 759 -6.42 23.16 -4.94
N HIS A 760 -6.06 23.10 -6.22
CA HIS A 760 -5.26 24.12 -6.89
C HIS A 760 -6.09 24.96 -7.87
N ASP A 761 -7.42 24.81 -7.87
CA ASP A 761 -8.36 25.55 -8.73
C ASP A 761 -8.02 25.43 -10.23
N GLU A 762 -7.49 24.28 -10.66
CA GLU A 762 -7.04 24.05 -12.03
C GLU A 762 -8.17 23.60 -12.97
N LEU A 763 -9.24 23.05 -12.40
CA LEU A 763 -10.36 22.39 -13.08
C LEU A 763 -11.71 23.12 -12.91
N ILE A 764 -11.69 24.39 -12.47
CA ILE A 764 -12.89 25.24 -12.41
C ILE A 764 -13.58 25.31 -13.78
N ASP A 765 -14.90 25.05 -13.80
CA ASP A 765 -15.76 24.95 -14.99
C ASP A 765 -15.36 23.87 -16.01
N GLN A 766 -14.37 23.03 -15.68
CA GLN A 766 -13.87 21.98 -16.55
C GLN A 766 -14.62 20.67 -16.35
N ASN A 767 -14.74 19.91 -17.46
CA ASN A 767 -15.37 18.61 -17.46
C ASN A 767 -14.40 17.54 -17.91
N VAL A 768 -14.26 16.49 -17.10
CA VAL A 768 -13.64 15.23 -17.48
C VAL A 768 -14.68 14.35 -18.14
N LEU A 769 -14.43 13.93 -19.39
CA LEU A 769 -15.41 13.16 -20.15
C LEU A 769 -15.51 11.74 -19.61
N SER A 770 -16.72 11.24 -19.40
CA SER A 770 -17.00 9.85 -19.00
C SER A 770 -18.34 9.39 -19.55
N ILE A 771 -18.50 8.13 -19.90
CA ILE A 771 -19.75 7.62 -20.47
C ILE A 771 -20.82 7.53 -19.36
N GLN A 772 -21.73 8.51 -19.35
CA GLN A 772 -22.85 8.60 -18.40
C GLN A 772 -24.12 7.93 -18.94
N VAL A 773 -24.30 7.93 -20.26
CA VAL A 773 -25.54 7.43 -20.90
C VAL A 773 -25.22 6.68 -22.18
N THR A 774 -25.82 5.51 -22.36
CA THR A 774 -25.67 4.70 -23.57
C THR A 774 -26.41 5.31 -24.77
N PRO A 775 -25.96 5.07 -26.01
CA PRO A 775 -26.63 5.56 -27.22
C PRO A 775 -28.13 5.25 -27.28
N SER A 776 -28.56 4.04 -26.93
CA SER A 776 -29.98 3.65 -26.96
C SER A 776 -30.85 4.39 -25.92
N LYS A 777 -30.27 4.84 -24.80
CA LYS A 777 -30.99 5.70 -23.85
C LYS A 777 -31.09 7.13 -24.37
N LEU A 778 -30.01 7.66 -24.96
CA LEU A 778 -29.99 8.98 -25.59
C LEU A 778 -30.99 9.08 -26.75
N ALA A 779 -31.12 8.03 -27.55
CA ALA A 779 -32.09 7.97 -28.65
C ALA A 779 -33.52 8.23 -28.15
N LYS A 780 -33.88 7.62 -27.01
CA LYS A 780 -35.16 7.84 -26.34
C LYS A 780 -35.28 9.24 -25.74
N GLU A 781 -34.24 9.72 -25.04
CA GLU A 781 -34.25 11.05 -24.40
C GLU A 781 -34.38 12.20 -25.43
N PHE A 782 -33.74 12.08 -26.59
CA PHE A 782 -33.69 13.13 -27.62
C PHE A 782 -34.68 12.92 -28.77
N GLY A 783 -35.44 11.82 -28.78
CA GLY A 783 -36.38 11.50 -29.86
C GLY A 783 -35.71 11.25 -31.21
N LEU A 784 -34.53 10.61 -31.19
CA LEU A 784 -33.72 10.27 -32.36
C LEU A 784 -33.65 8.76 -32.54
N SER A 785 -33.19 8.29 -33.71
CA SER A 785 -32.85 6.87 -33.84
C SER A 785 -31.49 6.54 -33.20
N ASP A 786 -31.27 5.28 -32.80
CA ASP A 786 -29.99 4.80 -32.29
C ASP A 786 -28.84 5.08 -33.28
N GLU A 787 -29.09 4.89 -34.58
CA GLU A 787 -28.13 5.17 -35.65
C GLU A 787 -27.75 6.66 -35.73
N GLU A 788 -28.72 7.56 -35.60
CA GLU A 788 -28.48 8.99 -35.60
C GLU A 788 -27.64 9.42 -34.38
N VAL A 789 -27.93 8.88 -33.19
CA VAL A 789 -27.15 9.16 -31.97
C VAL A 789 -25.72 8.65 -32.12
N ILE A 790 -25.53 7.41 -32.57
CA ILE A 790 -24.19 6.83 -32.78
C ILE A 790 -23.40 7.67 -33.78
N LYS A 791 -24.03 8.09 -34.89
CA LYS A 791 -23.42 8.97 -35.88
C LYS A 791 -23.05 10.33 -35.29
N THR A 792 -23.91 10.89 -34.45
CA THR A 792 -23.69 12.18 -33.77
C THR A 792 -22.49 12.08 -32.82
N ILE A 793 -22.43 11.05 -31.97
CA ILE A 793 -21.30 10.82 -31.05
C ILE A 793 -19.99 10.62 -31.83
N LYS A 794 -20.00 9.78 -32.88
CA LYS A 794 -18.81 9.53 -33.71
C LYS A 794 -18.31 10.79 -34.41
N SER A 795 -19.22 11.56 -35.03
CA SER A 795 -18.86 12.83 -35.65
C SER A 795 -18.40 13.86 -34.62
N GLY A 796 -19.02 13.88 -33.43
CA GLY A 796 -18.64 14.77 -32.34
C GLY A 796 -17.24 14.48 -31.82
N LYS A 797 -16.91 13.20 -31.58
CA LYS A 797 -15.56 12.75 -31.20
C LYS A 797 -14.52 13.25 -32.20
N GLN A 798 -14.79 13.09 -33.51
CA GLN A 798 -13.87 13.55 -34.56
C GLN A 798 -13.69 15.08 -34.57
N LYS A 799 -14.78 15.86 -34.51
CA LYS A 799 -14.71 17.33 -34.48
C LYS A 799 -13.96 17.85 -33.24
N LEU A 800 -14.22 17.27 -32.07
CA LEU A 800 -13.53 17.61 -30.83
C LEU A 800 -12.04 17.27 -30.92
N ARG A 801 -11.70 16.12 -31.50
CA ARG A 801 -10.31 15.73 -31.72
C ARG A 801 -9.56 16.71 -32.61
N GLU A 802 -10.14 17.05 -33.77
CA GLU A 802 -9.55 18.01 -34.71
C GLU A 802 -9.37 19.40 -34.06
N TYR A 803 -10.35 19.84 -33.27
CA TYR A 803 -10.24 21.09 -32.52
C TYR A 803 -9.11 21.03 -31.49
N ARG A 804 -9.07 19.97 -30.67
CA ARG A 804 -8.05 19.76 -29.62
C ARG A 804 -6.64 19.77 -30.20
N GLU A 805 -6.41 18.96 -31.24
CA GLU A 805 -5.10 18.81 -31.89
C GLU A 805 -4.63 20.12 -32.55
N LYS A 806 -5.54 21.01 -32.94
CA LYS A 806 -5.21 22.31 -33.56
C LYS A 806 -4.99 23.43 -32.56
N THR A 807 -5.66 23.42 -31.41
CA THR A 807 -5.75 24.60 -30.53
C THR A 807 -5.03 24.45 -29.20
N ARG A 808 -4.78 23.22 -28.74
CA ARG A 808 -4.16 22.97 -27.43
C ARG A 808 -2.73 22.47 -27.59
N VAL A 809 -1.91 22.75 -26.57
CA VAL A 809 -0.56 22.18 -26.49
C VAL A 809 -0.68 20.77 -25.93
N GLN A 810 -0.02 19.83 -26.59
CA GLN A 810 0.01 18.47 -26.10
C GLN A 810 0.85 18.37 -24.81
N PRO A 811 0.55 17.45 -23.88
CA PRO A 811 1.39 17.21 -22.71
C PRO A 811 2.79 16.79 -23.12
N ASP A 812 3.83 17.10 -22.35
CA ASP A 812 5.18 16.71 -22.72
C ASP A 812 5.33 15.18 -22.77
N LEU A 813 6.17 14.71 -23.68
CA LEU A 813 6.46 13.30 -23.87
C LEU A 813 7.77 12.96 -23.16
N ASP A 814 7.75 12.02 -22.22
CA ASP A 814 8.97 11.39 -21.75
C ASP A 814 9.38 10.34 -22.79
N ASP A 815 10.35 10.73 -23.62
CA ASP A 815 10.76 9.99 -24.79
C ASP A 815 11.76 8.86 -24.50
N LYS A 816 12.01 8.55 -23.21
CA LYS A 816 12.81 7.39 -22.81
C LYS A 816 12.17 6.10 -23.33
N ILE A 817 12.98 5.24 -23.95
CA ILE A 817 12.62 3.85 -24.25
C ILE A 817 13.21 3.00 -23.13
N ILE A 818 12.35 2.49 -22.25
CA ILE A 818 12.72 1.65 -21.09
C ILE A 818 12.47 0.18 -21.45
N VAL A 819 13.49 -0.67 -21.31
CA VAL A 819 13.43 -2.09 -21.74
C VAL A 819 12.30 -2.85 -21.04
N ALA A 820 12.20 -2.76 -19.70
CA ALA A 820 11.15 -3.41 -18.91
C ALA A 820 9.74 -3.11 -19.45
N TRP A 821 9.42 -1.83 -19.66
CA TRP A 821 8.08 -1.40 -20.07
C TRP A 821 7.78 -1.73 -21.53
N ASN A 822 8.81 -1.68 -22.38
CA ASN A 822 8.69 -2.15 -23.76
C ASN A 822 8.48 -3.67 -23.82
N GLY A 823 9.08 -4.45 -22.91
CA GLY A 823 8.83 -5.89 -22.78
C GLY A 823 7.35 -6.20 -22.53
N LEU A 824 6.72 -5.47 -21.60
CA LEU A 824 5.28 -5.54 -21.36
C LEU A 824 4.47 -5.16 -22.61
N ALA A 825 4.81 -4.06 -23.28
CA ALA A 825 4.10 -3.61 -24.48
C ALA A 825 4.22 -4.59 -25.65
N ILE A 826 5.40 -5.20 -25.85
CA ILE A 826 5.64 -6.25 -26.84
C ILE A 826 4.74 -7.45 -26.56
N GLY A 827 4.70 -7.92 -25.31
CA GLY A 827 3.85 -9.05 -24.91
C GLY A 827 2.36 -8.77 -25.11
N ALA A 828 1.91 -7.59 -24.69
CA ALA A 828 0.52 -7.18 -24.81
C ALA A 828 0.06 -7.06 -26.27
N LEU A 829 0.88 -6.45 -27.15
CA LEU A 829 0.60 -6.34 -28.58
C LEU A 829 0.65 -7.71 -29.27
N ALA A 830 1.60 -8.58 -28.91
CA ALA A 830 1.66 -9.93 -29.42
C ALA A 830 0.38 -10.71 -29.08
N LYS A 831 -0.07 -10.66 -27.82
CA LYS A 831 -1.32 -11.29 -27.36
C LYS A 831 -2.55 -10.71 -28.05
N ALA A 832 -2.65 -9.38 -28.15
CA ALA A 832 -3.74 -8.70 -28.85
C ALA A 832 -3.77 -9.08 -30.34
N SER A 833 -2.62 -9.26 -30.98
CA SER A 833 -2.56 -9.68 -32.38
C SER A 833 -3.19 -11.04 -32.62
N VAL A 834 -3.04 -11.98 -31.68
CA VAL A 834 -3.64 -13.32 -31.79
C VAL A 834 -5.16 -13.24 -31.70
N LEU A 835 -5.69 -12.43 -30.78
CA LEU A 835 -7.14 -12.18 -30.70
C LEU A 835 -7.67 -11.51 -31.98
N LEU A 836 -7.00 -10.45 -32.44
CA LEU A 836 -7.47 -9.65 -33.56
C LEU A 836 -7.33 -10.39 -34.90
N ASP A 837 -6.48 -11.42 -35.02
CA ASP A 837 -6.33 -12.19 -36.26
C ASP A 837 -7.65 -12.86 -36.70
N GLU A 838 -8.53 -13.14 -35.74
CA GLU A 838 -9.86 -13.72 -35.94
C GLU A 838 -10.94 -12.67 -36.26
N ILE A 839 -10.66 -11.38 -36.06
CA ILE A 839 -11.66 -10.29 -36.06
C ILE A 839 -11.30 -9.19 -37.07
N ASP A 840 -10.08 -8.69 -37.03
CA ASP A 840 -9.51 -7.62 -37.86
C ASP A 840 -8.03 -7.93 -38.16
N GLN A 841 -7.80 -8.60 -39.30
CA GLN A 841 -6.47 -9.02 -39.74
C GLN A 841 -5.49 -7.85 -39.96
N ALA A 842 -5.99 -6.69 -40.38
CA ALA A 842 -5.14 -5.53 -40.61
C ALA A 842 -4.60 -4.98 -39.28
N LYS A 843 -5.47 -4.91 -38.26
CA LYS A 843 -5.07 -4.50 -36.91
C LYS A 843 -4.18 -5.54 -36.24
N ALA A 844 -4.46 -6.83 -36.46
CA ALA A 844 -3.60 -7.92 -36.00
C ALA A 844 -2.18 -7.81 -36.55
N GLN A 845 -2.04 -7.54 -37.86
CA GLN A 845 -0.74 -7.35 -38.50
C GLN A 845 -0.02 -6.11 -37.94
N GLN A 846 -0.73 -4.99 -37.76
CA GLN A 846 -0.17 -3.78 -37.16
C GLN A 846 0.42 -4.05 -35.76
N CYS A 847 -0.27 -4.84 -34.93
CA CYS A 847 0.21 -5.24 -33.62
C CYS A 847 1.50 -6.07 -33.71
N ARG A 848 1.53 -7.10 -34.58
CA ARG A 848 2.73 -7.95 -34.78
C ARG A 848 3.92 -7.14 -35.24
N ASP A 849 3.76 -6.33 -36.30
CA ASP A 849 4.83 -5.50 -36.85
C ASP A 849 5.37 -4.52 -35.81
N SER A 850 4.49 -3.96 -34.98
CA SER A 850 4.88 -3.02 -33.93
C SER A 850 5.68 -3.69 -32.82
N ALA A 851 5.24 -4.88 -32.37
CA ALA A 851 5.95 -5.67 -31.37
C ALA A 851 7.32 -6.15 -31.89
N GLN A 852 7.39 -6.64 -33.13
CA GLN A 852 8.63 -7.09 -33.76
C GLN A 852 9.64 -5.96 -33.93
N ARG A 853 9.20 -4.77 -34.37
CA ARG A 853 10.08 -3.59 -34.46
C ARG A 853 10.63 -3.18 -33.11
N ALA A 854 9.83 -3.20 -32.04
CA ALA A 854 10.29 -2.88 -30.69
C ALA A 854 11.32 -3.90 -30.17
N ALA A 855 11.04 -5.20 -30.34
CA ALA A 855 11.98 -6.26 -29.96
C ALA A 855 13.31 -6.15 -30.71
N ALA A 856 13.25 -5.93 -32.03
CA ALA A 856 14.44 -5.74 -32.86
C ALA A 856 15.23 -4.48 -32.45
N PHE A 857 14.54 -3.38 -32.16
CA PHE A 857 15.16 -2.14 -31.70
C PHE A 857 15.95 -2.34 -30.41
N ILE A 858 15.36 -3.01 -29.41
CA ILE A 858 16.02 -3.30 -28.14
C ILE A 858 17.23 -4.22 -28.35
N GLN A 859 17.06 -5.29 -29.13
CA GLN A 859 18.13 -6.23 -29.42
C GLN A 859 19.33 -5.56 -30.12
N GLN A 860 19.09 -4.56 -30.96
CA GLN A 860 20.14 -3.86 -31.70
C GLN A 860 20.78 -2.71 -30.90
N SER A 861 20.00 -1.99 -30.09
CA SER A 861 20.43 -0.72 -29.50
C SER A 861 20.78 -0.83 -28.01
N LEU A 862 20.21 -1.81 -27.30
CA LEU A 862 20.26 -1.91 -25.84
C LEU A 862 20.77 -3.26 -25.34
N PHE A 863 21.02 -4.22 -26.22
CA PHE A 863 21.54 -5.54 -25.85
C PHE A 863 22.99 -5.74 -26.31
N GLU A 864 23.85 -6.11 -25.38
CA GLU A 864 25.26 -6.41 -25.67
C GLU A 864 25.47 -7.90 -25.86
N SER A 865 25.61 -8.31 -27.13
CA SER A 865 25.63 -9.73 -27.48
C SER A 865 26.80 -10.53 -26.91
N SER A 866 27.93 -9.89 -26.60
CA SER A 866 29.14 -10.53 -26.05
C SER A 866 29.01 -10.88 -24.57
N THR A 867 28.30 -10.06 -23.79
CA THR A 867 28.15 -10.20 -22.33
C THR A 867 26.76 -10.70 -21.92
N GLY A 868 25.77 -10.55 -22.81
CA GLY A 868 24.36 -10.78 -22.48
C GLY A 868 23.71 -9.63 -21.71
N GLN A 869 24.44 -8.53 -21.47
CA GLN A 869 23.96 -7.40 -20.69
C GLN A 869 22.96 -6.54 -21.48
N LEU A 870 21.87 -6.16 -20.83
CA LEU A 870 20.96 -5.10 -21.26
C LEU A 870 21.37 -3.75 -20.68
N TRP A 871 21.05 -2.70 -21.42
CA TRP A 871 21.03 -1.32 -20.96
C TRP A 871 19.58 -0.88 -20.82
N ARG A 872 19.23 -0.24 -19.70
CA ARG A 872 17.84 0.02 -19.36
C ARG A 872 17.16 1.00 -20.32
N ILE A 873 17.88 2.05 -20.72
CA ILE A 873 17.30 3.24 -21.36
C ILE A 873 17.99 3.55 -22.68
N TYR A 874 17.18 3.89 -23.69
CA TYR A 874 17.61 4.61 -24.89
C TYR A 874 16.91 5.96 -24.97
N ARG A 875 17.66 7.03 -25.28
CA ARG A 875 17.13 8.38 -25.45
C ARG A 875 18.08 9.27 -26.27
N ASP A 876 17.56 10.28 -26.95
CA ASP A 876 18.34 11.26 -27.74
C ASP A 876 19.30 10.58 -28.74
N GLY A 877 18.86 9.49 -29.37
CA GLY A 877 19.64 8.77 -30.38
C GLY A 877 20.77 7.90 -29.83
N SER A 878 20.87 7.71 -28.51
CA SER A 878 21.93 6.90 -27.88
C SER A 878 21.43 6.07 -26.69
N ARG A 879 22.18 5.01 -26.35
CA ARG A 879 21.94 4.24 -25.12
C ARG A 879 22.41 5.04 -23.90
N GLY A 880 21.68 4.93 -22.80
CA GLY A 880 22.08 5.45 -21.49
C GLY A 880 23.17 4.61 -20.83
N ASN A 881 23.60 5.03 -19.63
CA ASN A 881 24.69 4.40 -18.87
C ASN A 881 24.21 3.48 -17.74
N THR A 882 22.90 3.28 -17.58
CA THR A 882 22.34 2.41 -16.55
C THR A 882 22.19 0.98 -17.10
N PRO A 883 22.88 -0.03 -16.54
CA PRO A 883 22.64 -1.42 -16.87
C PRO A 883 21.21 -1.83 -16.54
N GLY A 884 20.70 -2.85 -17.24
CA GLY A 884 19.37 -3.39 -16.99
C GLY A 884 19.25 -4.01 -15.61
N PHE A 885 18.10 -3.83 -14.98
CA PHE A 885 17.70 -4.49 -13.74
C PHE A 885 16.93 -5.77 -14.03
N ALA A 886 16.60 -6.56 -13.02
CA ALA A 886 15.92 -7.85 -13.20
C ALA A 886 14.57 -7.72 -13.92
N ASP A 887 13.85 -6.60 -13.75
CA ASP A 887 12.59 -6.29 -14.44
C ASP A 887 12.78 -6.16 -15.98
N ASP A 888 13.89 -5.56 -16.43
CA ASP A 888 14.24 -5.40 -17.84
C ASP A 888 14.38 -6.77 -18.53
N TYR A 889 15.08 -7.71 -17.90
CA TYR A 889 15.20 -9.07 -18.43
C TYR A 889 13.89 -9.85 -18.29
N ALA A 890 13.23 -9.76 -17.14
CA ALA A 890 12.01 -10.53 -16.85
C ALA A 890 10.89 -10.19 -17.82
N TYR A 891 10.54 -8.91 -17.95
CA TYR A 891 9.41 -8.50 -18.79
C TYR A 891 9.73 -8.60 -20.28
N LEU A 892 10.98 -8.34 -20.71
CA LEU A 892 11.36 -8.57 -22.11
C LEU A 892 11.32 -10.06 -22.46
N THR A 893 11.78 -10.94 -21.57
CA THR A 893 11.67 -12.40 -21.75
C THR A 893 10.20 -12.82 -21.87
N SER A 894 9.32 -12.32 -20.99
CA SER A 894 7.87 -12.59 -21.09
C SER A 894 7.28 -12.13 -22.42
N GLY A 895 7.63 -10.91 -22.84
CA GLY A 895 7.19 -10.32 -24.11
C GLY A 895 7.68 -11.10 -25.33
N LEU A 896 8.92 -11.58 -25.32
CA LEU A 896 9.50 -12.40 -26.40
C LEU A 896 8.88 -13.80 -26.48
N ILE A 897 8.54 -14.41 -25.34
CA ILE A 897 7.79 -15.69 -25.34
C ILE A 897 6.40 -15.48 -25.94
N ALA A 898 5.69 -14.41 -25.56
CA ALA A 898 4.40 -14.08 -26.15
C ALA A 898 4.51 -13.74 -27.65
N LEU A 899 5.58 -13.06 -28.06
CA LEU A 899 5.84 -12.77 -29.47
C LEU A 899 6.14 -14.04 -30.27
N TYR A 900 6.90 -14.98 -29.69
CA TYR A 900 7.10 -16.31 -30.26
C TYR A 900 5.76 -17.04 -30.46
N GLU A 901 4.85 -17.05 -29.49
CA GLU A 901 3.54 -17.73 -29.66
C GLU A 901 2.61 -17.01 -30.65
N ALA A 902 2.84 -15.71 -30.88
CA ALA A 902 2.12 -14.94 -31.88
C ALA A 902 2.62 -15.19 -33.32
N THR A 903 3.93 -15.42 -33.51
CA THR A 903 4.57 -15.48 -34.84
C THR A 903 5.15 -16.84 -35.22
N PHE A 904 5.48 -17.66 -34.22
CA PHE A 904 6.28 -18.89 -34.32
C PHE A 904 7.66 -18.67 -34.96
N ASP A 905 8.25 -17.48 -34.77
CA ASP A 905 9.64 -17.18 -35.12
C ASP A 905 10.58 -17.56 -33.96
N ASP A 906 11.34 -18.65 -34.15
CA ASP A 906 12.30 -19.20 -33.18
C ASP A 906 13.31 -18.16 -32.66
N SER A 907 13.60 -17.09 -33.42
CA SER A 907 14.57 -16.06 -33.03
C SER A 907 14.16 -15.33 -31.74
N HIS A 908 12.85 -15.16 -31.51
CA HIS A 908 12.33 -14.55 -30.29
C HIS A 908 12.53 -15.46 -29.07
N LEU A 909 12.26 -16.76 -29.21
CA LEU A 909 12.44 -17.72 -28.11
C LEU A 909 13.93 -17.96 -27.81
N GLN A 910 14.79 -17.96 -28.83
CA GLN A 910 16.24 -18.02 -28.65
C GLN A 910 16.76 -16.80 -27.88
N PHE A 911 16.25 -15.62 -28.19
CA PHE A 911 16.63 -14.41 -27.46
C PHE A 911 16.11 -14.43 -26.02
N ALA A 912 14.86 -14.86 -25.81
CA ALA A 912 14.28 -15.05 -24.48
C ALA A 912 15.13 -16.00 -23.61
N GLU A 913 15.57 -17.14 -24.14
CA GLU A 913 16.44 -18.08 -23.42
C GLU A 913 17.78 -17.42 -23.04
N LYS A 914 18.37 -16.62 -23.95
CA LYS A 914 19.63 -15.92 -23.68
C LYS A 914 19.50 -14.91 -22.54
N LEU A 915 18.40 -14.16 -22.51
CA LEU A 915 18.11 -13.20 -21.44
C LEU A 915 17.86 -13.90 -20.11
N GLN A 916 17.08 -14.98 -20.09
CA GLN A 916 16.83 -15.77 -18.88
C GLN A 916 18.12 -16.36 -18.30
N LYS A 917 19.04 -16.85 -19.15
CA LYS A 917 20.34 -17.35 -18.70
C LYS A 917 21.18 -16.25 -18.04
N HIS A 918 21.29 -15.08 -18.68
CA HIS A 918 22.01 -13.95 -18.08
C HIS A 918 21.39 -13.53 -16.73
N LEU A 919 20.06 -13.55 -16.64
CA LEU A 919 19.34 -13.26 -15.39
C LEU A 919 19.66 -14.28 -14.29
N ASN A 920 19.64 -15.59 -14.62
CA ASN A 920 20.00 -16.68 -13.70
C ASN A 920 21.45 -16.59 -13.21
N GLU A 921 22.37 -16.16 -14.07
CA GLU A 921 23.79 -16.04 -13.73
C GLU A 921 24.09 -14.84 -12.84
N ASN A 922 23.43 -13.69 -13.06
CA ASN A 922 23.85 -12.42 -12.47
C ASN A 922 22.94 -11.89 -11.34
N PHE A 923 21.69 -12.35 -11.26
CA PHE A 923 20.68 -11.79 -10.34
C PHE A 923 20.15 -12.79 -9.32
N LEU A 924 20.34 -14.09 -9.54
CA LEU A 924 19.91 -15.16 -8.64
C LEU A 924 20.56 -15.00 -7.26
N ALA A 925 19.74 -15.01 -6.21
CA ALA A 925 20.18 -14.90 -4.84
C ALA A 925 20.59 -16.29 -4.30
N PRO A 926 21.74 -16.39 -3.59
CA PRO A 926 22.11 -17.64 -2.94
C PRO A 926 21.12 -17.94 -1.81
N GLY A 927 20.70 -19.20 -1.70
CA GLY A 927 19.84 -19.68 -0.63
C GLY A 927 20.59 -19.96 0.68
N PRO A 928 19.85 -20.22 1.78
CA PRO A 928 20.42 -20.48 3.09
C PRO A 928 21.21 -21.80 3.14
N GLU A 929 20.83 -22.80 2.33
CA GLU A 929 21.55 -24.06 2.19
C GLU A 929 22.44 -24.08 0.92
N PRO A 930 23.58 -24.81 0.94
CA PRO A 930 24.41 -24.99 -0.25
C PRO A 930 23.60 -25.53 -1.44
N ASN A 931 23.74 -24.91 -2.61
CA ASN A 931 23.02 -25.22 -3.85
C ASN A 931 21.50 -24.95 -3.83
N THR A 932 20.99 -24.22 -2.83
CA THR A 932 19.63 -23.66 -2.87
C THR A 932 19.68 -22.20 -3.33
N THR A 933 18.55 -21.69 -3.81
CA THR A 933 18.40 -20.31 -4.28
C THR A 933 17.28 -19.63 -3.49
N ALA A 934 17.38 -18.31 -3.33
CA ALA A 934 16.40 -17.51 -2.61
C ALA A 934 15.77 -16.44 -3.52
N GLY A 935 15.31 -16.85 -4.70
CA GLY A 935 14.74 -15.96 -5.71
C GLY A 935 15.79 -15.06 -6.36
N TYR A 936 15.35 -13.92 -6.91
CA TYR A 936 16.16 -13.00 -7.68
C TYR A 936 16.19 -11.61 -7.05
N TYR A 937 17.39 -11.06 -6.94
CA TYR A 937 17.58 -9.64 -6.60
C TYR A 937 17.21 -8.76 -7.78
N THR A 938 16.73 -7.56 -7.48
CA THR A 938 16.41 -6.53 -8.49
C THR A 938 17.66 -6.03 -9.21
N THR A 939 18.80 -5.96 -8.51
CA THR A 939 20.08 -5.52 -9.07
C THR A 939 21.04 -6.69 -9.33
N SER A 940 21.96 -6.50 -10.27
CA SER A 940 23.04 -7.46 -10.54
C SER A 940 23.96 -7.65 -9.33
N SER A 941 24.61 -8.80 -9.25
CA SER A 941 25.66 -9.10 -8.27
C SER A 941 26.93 -8.28 -8.50
N THR A 942 27.13 -7.75 -9.70
CA THR A 942 28.29 -6.92 -10.06
C THR A 942 27.99 -5.43 -9.87
N PRO A 943 28.75 -4.72 -9.01
CA PRO A 943 28.59 -3.27 -8.85
C PRO A 943 28.94 -2.50 -10.12
N ILE A 944 28.28 -1.35 -10.31
CA ILE A 944 28.58 -0.41 -11.39
C ILE A 944 29.75 0.49 -10.95
N GLU A 945 30.81 0.55 -11.73
CA GLU A 945 31.97 1.40 -11.41
C GLU A 945 31.56 2.88 -11.34
N GLY A 946 31.95 3.56 -10.25
CA GLY A 946 31.71 5.00 -10.07
C GLY A 946 30.26 5.39 -9.74
N VAL A 947 29.32 4.46 -9.73
CA VAL A 947 27.91 4.71 -9.38
C VAL A 947 27.57 3.99 -8.08
N PRO A 948 27.20 4.72 -7.01
CA PRO A 948 26.75 4.10 -5.78
C PRO A 948 25.50 3.26 -6.02
N GLY A 949 25.57 1.99 -5.66
CA GLY A 949 24.43 1.07 -5.65
C GLY A 949 23.43 1.40 -4.53
N PRO A 950 22.32 0.65 -4.45
CA PRO A 950 21.35 0.82 -3.38
C PRO A 950 21.93 0.36 -2.03
N LEU A 951 21.37 0.89 -0.93
CA LEU A 951 21.74 0.50 0.43
C LEU A 951 21.52 -1.01 0.67
N LEU A 952 20.47 -1.57 0.05
CA LEU A 952 20.05 -2.96 0.16
C LEU A 952 19.67 -3.47 -1.24
N ARG A 953 19.96 -4.73 -1.54
CA ARG A 953 19.46 -5.40 -2.74
C ARG A 953 18.14 -6.06 -2.39
N LEU A 954 17.05 -5.60 -3.01
CA LEU A 954 15.70 -6.08 -2.73
C LEU A 954 15.30 -7.24 -3.65
N LYS A 955 14.46 -8.13 -3.14
CA LYS A 955 13.78 -9.18 -3.91
C LYS A 955 12.29 -8.83 -4.02
N GLY A 956 11.88 -8.25 -5.14
CA GLY A 956 10.48 -7.89 -5.37
C GLY A 956 9.62 -9.14 -5.61
N GLY A 957 8.85 -9.54 -4.59
CA GLY A 957 7.92 -10.68 -4.65
C GLY A 957 6.45 -10.28 -4.82
N THR A 958 6.07 -9.08 -4.43
CA THR A 958 4.67 -8.63 -4.39
C THR A 958 4.22 -7.92 -5.67
N ASP A 959 2.96 -8.13 -6.04
CA ASP A 959 2.28 -7.46 -7.13
C ASP A 959 1.76 -6.09 -6.70
N SER A 960 1.99 -5.06 -7.52
CA SER A 960 1.55 -3.69 -7.24
C SER A 960 1.01 -3.01 -8.51
N ALA A 961 1.44 -1.78 -8.82
CA ALA A 961 1.13 -1.13 -10.10
C ALA A 961 1.77 -1.87 -11.30
N MET A 962 2.86 -2.60 -11.05
CA MET A 962 3.50 -3.51 -12.00
C MET A 962 3.50 -4.94 -11.46
N PRO A 963 3.62 -5.96 -12.32
CA PRO A 963 3.69 -7.35 -11.90
C PRO A 963 4.95 -7.61 -11.07
N SER A 964 4.87 -8.48 -10.08
CA SER A 964 6.03 -8.95 -9.32
C SER A 964 7.16 -9.39 -10.25
N VAL A 965 8.37 -8.87 -10.03
CA VAL A 965 9.55 -9.23 -10.83
C VAL A 965 9.84 -10.72 -10.67
N ASN A 966 9.87 -11.23 -9.43
CA ASN A 966 10.06 -12.66 -9.18
C ASN A 966 8.89 -13.51 -9.71
N GLY A 967 7.65 -13.00 -9.66
CA GLY A 967 6.49 -13.65 -10.28
C GLY A 967 6.63 -13.79 -11.80
N ALA A 968 7.04 -12.72 -12.49
CA ALA A 968 7.30 -12.76 -13.92
C ALA A 968 8.46 -13.71 -14.28
N ILE A 969 9.53 -13.72 -13.49
CA ILE A 969 10.66 -14.64 -13.67
C ILE A 969 10.22 -16.09 -13.50
N ALA A 970 9.52 -16.42 -12.41
CA ALA A 970 9.02 -17.76 -12.15
C ALA A 970 8.08 -18.24 -13.29
N ARG A 971 7.23 -17.34 -13.81
CA ARG A 971 6.38 -17.62 -14.97
C ARG A 971 7.17 -17.83 -16.26
N ASN A 972 8.24 -17.08 -16.49
CA ASN A 972 9.12 -17.30 -17.64
C ASN A 972 9.83 -18.66 -17.54
N LEU A 973 10.38 -18.98 -16.37
CA LEU A 973 11.08 -20.23 -16.10
C LEU A 973 10.19 -21.45 -16.35
N ILE A 974 8.97 -21.45 -15.79
CA ILE A 974 8.07 -22.59 -15.95
C ILE A 974 7.65 -22.77 -17.43
N ARG A 975 7.40 -21.67 -18.16
CA ARG A 975 7.07 -21.73 -19.59
C ARG A 975 8.25 -22.16 -20.45
N LEU A 976 9.46 -21.66 -20.15
CA LEU A 976 10.69 -22.09 -20.83
C LEU A 976 11.00 -23.57 -20.57
N SER A 977 10.72 -24.09 -19.37
CA SER A 977 10.89 -25.53 -19.10
C SER A 977 10.04 -26.39 -20.04
N ALA A 978 8.80 -25.98 -20.31
CA ALA A 978 7.89 -26.71 -21.19
C ALA A 978 8.23 -26.53 -22.67
N LEU A 979 8.56 -25.30 -23.10
CA LEU A 979 8.91 -25.01 -24.50
C LEU A 979 10.23 -25.65 -24.93
N LEU A 980 11.21 -25.71 -24.03
CA LEU A 980 12.57 -26.17 -24.31
C LEU A 980 12.86 -27.60 -23.84
N GLU A 981 11.93 -28.23 -23.12
CA GLU A 981 12.10 -29.51 -22.43
C GLU A 981 13.35 -29.51 -21.53
N ASP A 982 13.38 -28.58 -20.57
CA ASP A 982 14.51 -28.34 -19.68
C ASP A 982 14.08 -28.17 -18.22
N ASP A 983 14.21 -29.25 -17.46
CA ASP A 983 13.75 -29.36 -16.07
C ASP A 983 14.55 -28.48 -15.08
N SER A 984 15.71 -27.95 -15.50
CA SER A 984 16.47 -27.00 -14.69
C SER A 984 15.70 -25.70 -14.46
N TYR A 985 14.96 -25.21 -15.47
CA TYR A 985 14.11 -24.04 -15.32
C TYR A 985 12.90 -24.32 -14.42
N LYS A 986 12.31 -25.52 -14.51
CA LYS A 986 11.20 -25.93 -13.62
C LYS A 986 11.65 -25.95 -12.16
N THR A 987 12.86 -26.44 -11.90
CA THR A 987 13.47 -26.45 -10.57
C THR A 987 13.65 -25.02 -10.03
N LEU A 988 14.19 -24.11 -10.84
CA LEU A 988 14.34 -22.70 -10.47
C LEU A 988 12.99 -22.00 -10.24
N ALA A 989 11.96 -22.30 -11.03
CA ALA A 989 10.62 -21.76 -10.84
C ALA A 989 10.06 -22.15 -9.46
N ARG A 990 10.18 -23.43 -9.09
CA ARG A 990 9.76 -23.94 -7.78
C ARG A 990 10.54 -23.31 -6.63
N GLN A 991 11.86 -23.20 -6.75
CA GLN A 991 12.69 -22.53 -5.74
C GLN A 991 12.32 -21.05 -5.57
N THR A 992 12.02 -20.37 -6.68
CA THR A 992 11.58 -18.96 -6.66
C THR A 992 10.24 -18.81 -5.94
N CYS A 993 9.28 -19.72 -6.13
CA CYS A 993 8.02 -19.68 -5.39
C CYS A 993 8.23 -19.98 -3.90
N ASN A 994 9.01 -21.02 -3.58
CA ASN A 994 9.29 -21.42 -2.19
C ASN A 994 10.01 -20.33 -1.39
N THR A 995 10.77 -19.47 -2.07
CA THR A 995 11.43 -18.29 -1.48
C THR A 995 10.40 -17.41 -0.76
N PHE A 996 9.21 -17.21 -1.31
CA PHE A 996 8.17 -16.35 -0.74
C PHE A 996 7.05 -17.14 -0.04
N SER A 997 7.31 -18.39 0.36
CA SER A 997 6.26 -19.30 0.82
C SER A 997 5.58 -18.83 2.11
N VAL A 998 6.37 -18.33 3.08
CA VAL A 998 5.86 -17.85 4.37
C VAL A 998 4.93 -16.65 4.16
N GLU A 999 5.37 -15.68 3.37
CA GLU A 999 4.62 -14.45 3.10
C GLU A 999 3.39 -14.74 2.24
N MET A 1000 3.51 -15.67 1.28
CA MET A 1000 2.38 -16.07 0.43
C MET A 1000 1.31 -16.85 1.20
N MET A 1001 1.67 -17.67 2.19
CA MET A 1001 0.69 -18.31 3.09
C MET A 1001 0.01 -17.30 4.02
N GLN A 1002 0.69 -16.23 4.42
CA GLN A 1002 0.09 -15.19 5.27
C GLN A 1002 -0.77 -14.20 4.48
N HIS A 1003 -0.33 -13.83 3.28
CA HIS A 1003 -0.89 -12.75 2.46
C HIS A 1003 -0.94 -13.12 0.97
N PRO A 1004 -1.67 -14.19 0.57
CA PRO A 1004 -1.62 -14.73 -0.80
C PRO A 1004 -2.06 -13.71 -1.87
N PHE A 1005 -2.96 -12.79 -1.51
CA PHE A 1005 -3.44 -11.72 -2.39
C PHE A 1005 -2.36 -10.73 -2.86
N LEU A 1006 -1.18 -10.69 -2.23
CA LEU A 1006 -0.04 -9.88 -2.66
C LEU A 1006 0.83 -10.57 -3.72
N PHE A 1007 0.62 -11.87 -3.98
CA PHE A 1007 1.51 -12.71 -4.79
C PHE A 1007 0.79 -13.40 -5.94
N VAL A 1008 -0.23 -12.75 -6.52
CA VAL A 1008 -1.12 -13.35 -7.53
C VAL A 1008 -0.39 -13.87 -8.78
N ASN A 1009 0.73 -13.27 -9.19
CA ASN A 1009 1.54 -13.79 -10.29
C ASN A 1009 2.37 -15.04 -9.90
N LEU A 1010 2.77 -15.19 -8.65
CA LEU A 1010 3.40 -16.43 -8.17
C LEU A 1010 2.36 -17.54 -7.99
N LEU A 1011 1.13 -17.20 -7.56
CA LEU A 1011 0.03 -18.17 -7.51
C LEU A 1011 -0.29 -18.77 -8.89
N ASP A 1012 -0.20 -17.98 -9.97
CA ASP A 1012 -0.30 -18.52 -11.34
C ASP A 1012 0.75 -19.61 -11.59
N VAL A 1013 1.99 -19.42 -11.12
CA VAL A 1013 3.07 -20.40 -11.29
C VAL A 1013 2.84 -21.65 -10.44
N ILE A 1014 2.31 -21.51 -9.21
CA ILE A 1014 1.95 -22.65 -8.36
C ILE A 1014 0.95 -23.56 -9.08
N VAL A 1015 -0.07 -23.00 -9.74
CA VAL A 1015 -1.01 -23.82 -10.52
C VAL A 1015 -0.28 -24.62 -11.61
N GLY A 1016 0.63 -24.00 -12.36
CA GLY A 1016 1.41 -24.69 -13.39
C GLY A 1016 2.37 -25.74 -12.83
N LEU A 1017 2.91 -25.53 -11.63
CA LEU A 1017 3.81 -26.47 -10.95
C LEU A 1017 3.08 -27.69 -10.41
N GLU A 1018 1.89 -27.51 -9.84
CA GLU A 1018 1.11 -28.57 -9.18
C GLU A 1018 0.16 -29.30 -10.13
N MET A 1019 -0.47 -28.59 -11.07
CA MET A 1019 -1.37 -29.21 -12.07
C MET A 1019 -0.62 -29.71 -13.31
N GLY A 1020 0.63 -29.27 -13.50
CA GLY A 1020 1.42 -29.54 -14.69
C GLY A 1020 1.12 -28.57 -15.84
N ILE A 1021 2.04 -28.53 -16.81
CA ILE A 1021 1.91 -27.72 -18.01
C ILE A 1021 1.51 -28.60 -19.19
N ARG A 1022 0.49 -28.15 -19.92
CA ARG A 1022 0.08 -28.70 -21.20
C ARG A 1022 0.82 -28.01 -22.34
N ASN A 1023 1.81 -28.68 -22.92
CA ASN A 1023 2.52 -28.18 -24.11
C ASN A 1023 1.81 -28.67 -25.39
N ILE A 1024 1.37 -27.74 -26.24
CA ILE A 1024 0.63 -28.04 -27.47
C ILE A 1024 1.48 -27.61 -28.66
N THR A 1025 1.97 -28.60 -29.40
CA THR A 1025 2.89 -28.39 -30.52
C THR A 1025 2.24 -28.74 -31.85
N GLY A 1026 2.08 -27.76 -32.73
CA GLY A 1026 1.69 -28.02 -34.12
C GLY A 1026 2.87 -28.53 -34.94
N VAL A 1027 2.81 -29.78 -35.40
CA VAL A 1027 3.84 -30.38 -36.25
C VAL A 1027 3.41 -30.24 -37.71
N VAL A 1028 4.20 -29.49 -38.48
CA VAL A 1028 3.94 -29.20 -39.90
C VAL A 1028 4.84 -30.08 -40.76
N ALA A 1029 4.23 -30.91 -41.60
CA ALA A 1029 4.86 -31.73 -42.62
C ALA A 1029 4.67 -31.16 -44.05
N ALA A 1030 3.68 -30.28 -44.28
CA ALA A 1030 3.41 -29.68 -45.60
C ALA A 1030 4.22 -28.41 -45.90
N ALA A 1031 4.43 -28.11 -47.19
CA ALA A 1031 5.25 -26.97 -47.67
C ALA A 1031 4.51 -25.65 -47.81
N ASP A 1032 3.18 -25.70 -47.92
CA ASP A 1032 2.39 -24.53 -48.26
C ASP A 1032 1.94 -23.77 -47.01
N GLN A 1033 1.86 -22.44 -47.15
CA GLN A 1033 1.49 -21.54 -46.07
C GLN A 1033 0.06 -21.78 -45.56
N THR A 1034 -0.86 -22.18 -46.45
CA THR A 1034 -2.27 -22.40 -46.10
C THR A 1034 -2.42 -23.53 -45.08
N THR A 1035 -1.70 -24.63 -45.28
CA THR A 1035 -1.68 -25.77 -44.36
C THR A 1035 -1.00 -25.38 -43.04
N LYS A 1036 0.10 -24.63 -43.08
CA LYS A 1036 0.75 -24.09 -41.86
C LYS A 1036 -0.21 -23.22 -41.04
N ASP A 1037 -0.97 -22.34 -41.69
CA ASP A 1037 -1.96 -21.49 -41.02
C ASP A 1037 -3.11 -22.31 -40.44
N ALA A 1038 -3.51 -23.40 -41.09
CA ALA A 1038 -4.52 -24.31 -40.56
C ALA A 1038 -4.03 -25.02 -39.28
N VAL A 1039 -2.79 -25.52 -39.28
CA VAL A 1039 -2.15 -26.10 -38.09
C VAL A 1039 -2.09 -25.06 -36.97
N ILE A 1040 -1.64 -23.84 -37.25
CA ILE A 1040 -1.59 -22.74 -36.26
C ILE A 1040 -2.96 -22.46 -35.64
N ARG A 1041 -4.01 -22.33 -36.46
CA ARG A 1041 -5.38 -22.12 -35.97
C ARG A 1041 -5.84 -23.28 -35.09
N ARG A 1042 -5.58 -24.51 -35.51
CA ARG A 1042 -5.94 -25.72 -34.74
C ARG A 1042 -5.20 -25.77 -33.41
N THR A 1043 -3.90 -25.47 -33.40
CA THR A 1043 -3.07 -25.37 -32.19
C THR A 1043 -3.63 -24.32 -31.22
N ARG A 1044 -3.97 -23.12 -31.71
CA ARG A 1044 -4.57 -22.05 -30.88
C ARG A 1044 -5.96 -22.41 -30.35
N ALA A 1045 -6.77 -23.10 -31.14
CA ALA A 1045 -8.06 -23.59 -30.68
C ALA A 1045 -7.93 -24.66 -29.59
N GLU A 1046 -6.92 -25.53 -29.69
CA GLU A 1046 -6.70 -26.63 -28.74
C GLU A 1046 -6.18 -26.14 -27.37
N VAL A 1047 -5.40 -25.05 -27.33
CA VAL A 1047 -4.98 -24.41 -26.07
C VAL A 1047 -6.13 -23.61 -25.43
N GLY A 1048 -6.95 -22.95 -26.24
CA GLY A 1048 -8.08 -22.15 -25.78
C GLY A 1048 -7.66 -21.04 -24.79
N LEU A 1049 -8.42 -20.91 -23.70
CA LEU A 1049 -8.20 -19.89 -22.67
C LEU A 1049 -6.92 -20.12 -21.84
N ALA A 1050 -6.42 -21.36 -21.75
CA ALA A 1050 -5.21 -21.67 -21.00
C ALA A 1050 -3.95 -21.00 -21.57
N ALA A 1051 -4.00 -20.44 -22.79
CA ALA A 1051 -2.89 -19.68 -23.37
C ALA A 1051 -2.47 -18.44 -22.55
N SER A 1052 -3.37 -17.92 -21.70
CA SER A 1052 -3.10 -16.75 -20.85
C SER A 1052 -2.62 -17.10 -19.42
N THR A 1053 -2.49 -18.39 -19.09
CA THR A 1053 -2.05 -18.88 -17.76
C THR A 1053 -0.61 -19.40 -17.82
N SER A 1054 -0.08 -19.94 -16.72
CA SER A 1054 1.16 -20.72 -16.70
C SER A 1054 0.98 -22.19 -17.12
N THR A 1055 -0.27 -22.65 -17.24
CA THR A 1055 -0.62 -24.08 -17.35
C THR A 1055 -0.58 -24.60 -18.79
N ALA A 1056 -0.30 -23.74 -19.77
CA ALA A 1056 -0.14 -24.17 -21.15
C ALA A 1056 0.91 -23.36 -21.92
N THR A 1057 1.51 -24.01 -22.92
CA THR A 1057 2.44 -23.38 -23.86
C THR A 1057 2.12 -23.81 -25.28
N ILE A 1058 2.46 -22.95 -26.24
CA ILE A 1058 2.24 -23.23 -27.66
C ILE A 1058 3.56 -23.23 -28.41
N ALA A 1059 3.76 -24.26 -29.25
CA ALA A 1059 4.86 -24.30 -30.20
C ALA A 1059 4.37 -24.73 -31.60
N VAL A 1060 5.15 -24.38 -32.63
CA VAL A 1060 4.97 -24.92 -33.99
C VAL A 1060 6.33 -25.32 -34.52
N VAL A 1061 6.43 -26.52 -35.07
CA VAL A 1061 7.68 -27.10 -35.57
C VAL A 1061 7.49 -27.60 -36.99
N ASP A 1062 8.37 -27.17 -37.91
CA ASP A 1062 8.45 -27.76 -39.24
C ASP A 1062 9.27 -29.06 -39.16
N ALA A 1063 8.62 -30.21 -39.39
CA ALA A 1063 9.24 -31.52 -39.32
C ALA A 1063 10.30 -31.75 -40.41
N ARG A 1064 10.30 -30.97 -41.49
CA ARG A 1064 11.24 -31.11 -42.61
C ARG A 1064 12.48 -30.23 -42.48
N GLY A 1065 12.35 -29.11 -41.77
CA GLY A 1065 13.43 -28.15 -41.57
C GLY A 1065 14.30 -28.47 -40.35
N ASP A 1066 15.45 -27.81 -40.28
CA ASP A 1066 16.31 -27.76 -39.10
C ASP A 1066 16.09 -26.43 -38.37
N SER A 1067 14.90 -26.27 -37.79
CA SER A 1067 14.60 -25.10 -36.97
C SER A 1067 15.39 -25.14 -35.65
N TRP A 1068 15.64 -23.98 -35.05
CA TRP A 1068 16.41 -23.90 -33.80
C TRP A 1068 15.72 -24.69 -32.68
N ILE A 1069 14.40 -24.54 -32.56
CA ILE A 1069 13.63 -25.23 -31.52
C ILE A 1069 13.67 -26.76 -31.69
N LYS A 1070 13.70 -27.27 -32.94
CA LYS A 1070 13.80 -28.71 -33.22
C LYS A 1070 15.13 -29.31 -32.74
N GLY A 1071 16.21 -28.54 -32.83
CA GLY A 1071 17.52 -28.95 -32.28
C GLY A 1071 17.61 -28.77 -30.76
N ARG A 1072 17.00 -27.71 -30.23
CA ARG A 1072 17.05 -27.33 -28.81
C ARG A 1072 16.18 -28.19 -27.91
N ASN A 1073 14.97 -28.55 -28.35
CA ASN A 1073 14.04 -29.38 -27.59
C ASN A 1073 14.20 -30.85 -27.98
N VAL A 1074 14.49 -31.71 -27.00
CA VAL A 1074 14.80 -33.13 -27.24
C VAL A 1074 13.63 -33.93 -27.79
N LEU A 1075 12.38 -33.55 -27.48
CA LEU A 1075 11.17 -34.22 -27.97
C LEU A 1075 10.97 -34.03 -29.48
N TYR A 1076 11.54 -32.96 -30.05
CA TYR A 1076 11.33 -32.60 -31.45
C TYR A 1076 12.37 -33.20 -32.39
N ARG A 1077 13.51 -33.67 -31.87
CA ARG A 1077 14.64 -34.17 -32.68
C ARG A 1077 14.28 -35.33 -33.59
N ASP A 1078 13.46 -36.25 -33.08
CA ASP A 1078 13.06 -37.47 -33.78
C ASP A 1078 11.75 -37.32 -34.58
N LEU A 1079 11.16 -36.11 -34.63
CA LEU A 1079 9.97 -35.86 -35.44
C LEU A 1079 10.28 -36.04 -36.93
N LYS A 1080 9.63 -37.03 -37.54
CA LYS A 1080 9.79 -37.36 -38.96
C LYS A 1080 8.76 -36.61 -39.81
N ALA A 1081 9.17 -36.21 -41.01
CA ALA A 1081 8.26 -35.70 -42.01
C ALA A 1081 7.24 -36.80 -42.41
N GLY A 1082 5.97 -36.56 -42.09
CA GLY A 1082 4.88 -37.49 -42.30
C GLY A 1082 3.58 -36.75 -42.60
N LYS A 1083 2.70 -36.67 -41.60
CA LYS A 1083 1.44 -35.93 -41.65
C LYS A 1083 1.49 -34.71 -40.73
N ASP A 1084 0.61 -33.75 -40.96
CA ASP A 1084 0.36 -32.67 -40.01
C ASP A 1084 -0.45 -33.20 -38.83
N PHE A 1085 -0.01 -32.90 -37.61
CA PHE A 1085 -0.70 -33.30 -36.37
C PHE A 1085 -0.35 -32.34 -35.23
N LEU A 1086 -1.13 -32.37 -34.16
CA LEU A 1086 -0.78 -31.74 -32.89
C LEU A 1086 -0.16 -32.78 -31.95
N LEU A 1087 0.98 -32.45 -31.36
CA LEU A 1087 1.55 -33.18 -30.23
C LEU A 1087 1.12 -32.48 -28.95
N VAL A 1088 0.31 -33.15 -28.13
CA VAL A 1088 -0.17 -32.62 -26.84
C VAL A 1088 0.56 -33.37 -25.73
N CYS A 1089 1.45 -32.69 -25.03
CA CYS A 1089 2.22 -33.23 -23.91
C CYS A 1089 1.71 -32.65 -22.59
N GLU A 1090 1.39 -33.52 -21.62
CA GLU A 1090 0.85 -33.17 -20.31
C GLU A 1090 1.22 -34.25 -19.30
N ALA A 1091 1.59 -33.83 -18.07
CA ALA A 1091 1.95 -34.73 -16.96
C ALA A 1091 2.94 -35.86 -17.33
N GLY A 1092 3.95 -35.55 -18.17
CA GLY A 1092 4.98 -36.51 -18.59
C GLY A 1092 4.53 -37.52 -19.65
N SER A 1093 3.36 -37.33 -20.27
CA SER A 1093 2.87 -38.14 -21.38
C SER A 1093 2.56 -37.27 -22.60
N CYS A 1094 2.78 -37.79 -23.81
CA CYS A 1094 2.44 -37.08 -25.04
C CYS A 1094 1.48 -37.92 -25.90
N ARG A 1095 0.47 -37.27 -26.47
CA ARG A 1095 -0.48 -37.87 -27.41
C ARG A 1095 -0.53 -37.08 -28.72
N THR A 1096 -0.76 -37.78 -29.82
CA THR A 1096 -0.96 -37.16 -31.14
C THR A 1096 -2.45 -36.93 -31.40
N VAL A 1097 -2.79 -35.75 -31.93
CA VAL A 1097 -4.14 -35.39 -32.36
C VAL A 1097 -4.07 -34.99 -33.84
N ASP A 1098 -4.90 -35.60 -34.68
CA ASP A 1098 -4.95 -35.23 -36.10
C ASP A 1098 -5.47 -33.78 -36.27
N VAL A 1099 -4.88 -33.03 -37.22
CA VAL A 1099 -5.21 -31.63 -37.51
C VAL A 1099 -6.43 -31.50 -38.41
#